data_AF-A0AAP7ATJ9-F1
#
_entry.id   AF-A0AAP7ATJ9-F1
#
_cell.length_a   1.000
_cell.length_b   1.000
_cell.length_c   1.000
_cell.angle_alpha   90.00
_cell.angle_beta   90.00
_cell.angle_gamma   90.00
#
_symmetry.space_group_name_H-M   'P 1'
#
loop_
_entity.id
_entity.type
_entity.pdbx_description
1 polymer ?
#
loop_
_entity_poly.entity_id
_entity_poly.type
_entity_poly.pdbx_seq_one_letter_code
_entity_poly.pdbx_strand_id
1 'polypeptide(L)'
;MKEYLVCGCFFLIFTMLLYALGKAVDIKEESYSVKFIKGYLVYSFFVAIGGMSVQLLHLKYRIFFAYMSVVLLLAVLKIIYSIKQENYIKIVTLKNFVKCNWFLIVLTIILCYMMFYYYRAFWYGNHLDDGYYLTKIATIASGCENNIDNIPVGVGKGLGITYLLNTWEIESAFYIKMLHVTPSLYIRLFQSGFNYYLFFNCVLAFGDRIARAVKKDYNKKALQYVCGTCLLFFVYYVYMQDTKLLFLRDTFTLNTAMYFGSSIVKMIAIMCLLMFYLEDEKITWKMVLGVFGISVVMISKSTIVLPTLFVTGVSYVIVTLLFTKEWKQKIIGIILAAFIVLAGIILPNNQVAQKEVYQYVFNALKSPFVIGALAVFGCSFFARKRVIYKINTMVILMGLLFAIPQLNDISEFLAVYGFVAGRAWSTYVYTFLIINLWYVYLFMSKILNETCVKIIFIAITCGMVRLLFYGYETDGKELFVTDNMKAKTNLEEDFDVLYRNHKFEPDTSIELGKELERIGKEKKKKLFVVSPEWALVDNTIYTLSVQLRSVAPDVVSVSAVNRYEVDRQCQLYGYDQEIYEKFVNEPSDESSRKLSKQVKKYNINCIIVQNKDCENYLDKIGFKQEAVIQGGVYYVWYKSAR
;
A
#
# COMPACT_ATOMS: atom_id res chain seq x y z
N MET A 1 12.11 -0.35 -22.01
CA MET A 1 10.97 -0.08 -22.92
C MET A 1 9.95 -1.21 -23.04
N LYS A 2 10.30 -2.45 -23.43
CA LYS A 2 9.34 -3.55 -23.61
C LYS A 2 8.41 -3.76 -22.40
N GLU A 3 8.98 -3.87 -21.20
CA GLU A 3 8.18 -4.14 -19.99
C GLU A 3 7.22 -2.99 -19.63
N TYR A 4 7.61 -1.74 -19.89
CA TYR A 4 6.72 -0.58 -19.70
C TYR A 4 5.49 -0.67 -20.60
N LEU A 5 5.67 -1.05 -21.87
CA LEU A 5 4.57 -1.26 -22.81
C LEU A 5 3.67 -2.42 -22.37
N VAL A 6 4.26 -3.55 -21.97
CA VAL A 6 3.53 -4.73 -21.50
C VAL A 6 2.70 -4.38 -20.25
N CYS A 7 3.29 -3.75 -19.25
CA CYS A 7 2.60 -3.34 -18.04
C CYS A 7 1.55 -2.26 -18.32
N GLY A 8 1.82 -1.28 -19.19
CA GLY A 8 0.86 -0.24 -19.57
C GLY A 8 -0.36 -0.82 -20.30
N CYS A 9 -0.14 -1.73 -21.25
CA CYS A 9 -1.22 -2.44 -21.94
C CYS A 9 -2.03 -3.30 -20.96
N PHE A 10 -1.35 -4.06 -20.09
CA PHE A 10 -2.01 -4.86 -19.06
C PHE A 10 -2.86 -3.98 -18.13
N PHE A 11 -2.32 -2.86 -17.65
CA PHE A 11 -3.02 -1.91 -16.79
C PHE A 11 -4.34 -1.42 -17.42
N LEU A 12 -4.30 -1.06 -18.71
CA LEU A 12 -5.49 -0.64 -19.46
C LEU A 12 -6.51 -1.78 -19.62
N ILE A 13 -6.05 -2.96 -20.05
CA ILE A 13 -6.91 -4.14 -20.26
C ILE A 13 -7.58 -4.55 -18.93
N PHE A 14 -6.79 -4.63 -17.86
CA PHE A 14 -7.27 -5.04 -16.55
C PHE A 14 -8.27 -4.03 -15.98
N THR A 15 -7.99 -2.74 -16.10
CA THR A 15 -8.93 -1.68 -15.68
C THR A 15 -10.26 -1.77 -16.42
N MET A 16 -10.22 -2.01 -17.73
CA MET A 16 -11.42 -2.21 -18.55
C MET A 16 -12.16 -3.50 -18.19
N LEU A 17 -11.44 -4.58 -17.87
CA LEU A 17 -12.01 -5.85 -17.40
C LEU A 17 -12.77 -5.64 -16.10
N LEU A 18 -12.19 -4.95 -15.10
CA LEU A 18 -12.85 -4.66 -13.83
C LEU A 18 -14.10 -3.80 -14.05
N TYR A 19 -14.01 -2.77 -14.89
CA TYR A 19 -15.19 -1.96 -15.23
C TYR A 19 -16.30 -2.81 -15.87
N ALA A 20 -15.96 -3.65 -16.85
CA ALA A 20 -16.91 -4.50 -17.56
C ALA A 20 -17.54 -5.54 -16.62
N LEU A 21 -16.73 -6.13 -15.73
CA LEU A 21 -17.19 -7.07 -14.70
C LEU A 21 -18.20 -6.39 -13.75
N GLY A 22 -17.89 -5.18 -13.27
CA GLY A 22 -18.80 -4.43 -12.40
C GLY A 22 -20.12 -4.09 -13.08
N LYS A 23 -20.09 -3.72 -14.37
CA LYS A 23 -21.31 -3.53 -15.18
C LYS A 23 -22.09 -4.84 -15.36
N ALA A 24 -21.40 -5.98 -15.53
CA ALA A 24 -22.04 -7.29 -15.67
C ALA A 24 -22.69 -7.81 -14.38
N VAL A 25 -22.25 -7.31 -13.23
CA VAL A 25 -22.81 -7.60 -11.90
C VAL A 25 -23.99 -6.69 -11.57
N ASP A 26 -23.91 -5.40 -11.91
CA ASP A 26 -25.00 -4.45 -11.71
C ASP A 26 -25.23 -3.59 -12.96
N ILE A 27 -26.22 -4.02 -13.74
CA ILE A 27 -26.54 -3.44 -15.04
C ILE A 27 -27.25 -2.09 -14.89
N LYS A 28 -27.99 -1.89 -13.78
CA LYS A 28 -28.77 -0.69 -13.52
C LYS A 28 -27.92 0.48 -13.02
N GLU A 29 -26.72 0.21 -12.52
CA GLU A 29 -25.83 1.29 -12.11
C GLU A 29 -25.49 2.19 -13.30
N GLU A 30 -25.44 3.51 -13.09
CA GLU A 30 -25.07 4.46 -14.14
C GLU A 30 -23.64 4.96 -13.96
N SER A 31 -23.17 5.08 -12.72
CA SER A 31 -21.86 5.67 -12.41
C SER A 31 -20.72 4.76 -12.86
N TYR A 32 -19.78 5.34 -13.61
CA TYR A 32 -18.65 4.58 -14.14
C TYR A 32 -17.70 4.12 -13.04
N SER A 33 -17.40 5.01 -12.10
CA SER A 33 -16.53 4.70 -10.96
C SER A 33 -17.16 3.68 -10.03
N VAL A 34 -18.47 3.75 -9.76
CA VAL A 34 -19.16 2.72 -8.94
C VAL A 34 -19.05 1.35 -9.60
N LYS A 35 -19.22 1.25 -10.92
CA LYS A 35 -19.03 -0.02 -11.66
C LYS A 35 -17.61 -0.53 -11.52
N PHE A 36 -16.61 0.33 -11.74
CA PHE A 36 -15.21 -0.05 -11.58
C PHE A 36 -14.93 -0.59 -10.16
N ILE A 37 -15.39 0.11 -9.10
CA ILE A 37 -15.22 -0.34 -7.72
C ILE A 37 -15.95 -1.67 -7.45
N LYS A 38 -17.20 -1.83 -7.92
CA LYS A 38 -17.92 -3.12 -7.80
C LYS A 38 -17.16 -4.26 -8.46
N GLY A 39 -16.66 -4.05 -9.68
CA GLY A 39 -15.87 -5.05 -10.39
C GLY A 39 -14.57 -5.40 -9.65
N TYR A 40 -13.85 -4.38 -9.15
CA TYR A 40 -12.67 -4.58 -8.30
C TYR A 40 -12.98 -5.41 -7.06
N LEU A 41 -14.06 -5.10 -6.33
CA LEU A 41 -14.44 -5.83 -5.11
C LEU A 41 -14.85 -7.27 -5.42
N VAL A 42 -15.63 -7.52 -6.47
CA VAL A 42 -16.05 -8.86 -6.88
C VAL A 42 -14.84 -9.70 -7.29
N TYR A 43 -13.98 -9.15 -8.16
CA TYR A 43 -12.75 -9.82 -8.57
C TYR A 43 -11.86 -10.12 -7.34
N SER A 44 -11.59 -9.11 -6.52
CA SER A 44 -10.71 -9.25 -5.34
C SER A 44 -11.27 -10.22 -4.30
N PHE A 45 -12.59 -10.39 -4.21
CA PHE A 45 -13.22 -11.34 -3.30
C PHE A 45 -12.88 -12.79 -3.69
N PHE A 46 -12.95 -13.12 -4.99
CA PHE A 46 -12.53 -14.44 -5.46
C PHE A 46 -11.02 -14.64 -5.29
N VAL A 47 -10.20 -13.61 -5.56
CA VAL A 47 -8.76 -13.67 -5.28
C VAL A 47 -8.49 -13.94 -3.79
N ALA A 48 -9.22 -13.28 -2.89
CA ALA A 48 -9.11 -13.46 -1.45
C ALA A 48 -9.41 -14.90 -1.03
N ILE A 49 -10.51 -15.49 -1.52
CA ILE A 49 -10.89 -16.88 -1.20
C ILE A 49 -9.76 -17.84 -1.57
N GLY A 50 -9.35 -17.87 -2.84
CA GLY A 50 -8.31 -18.82 -3.27
C GLY A 50 -6.94 -18.54 -2.64
N GLY A 51 -6.59 -17.26 -2.49
CA GLY A 51 -5.31 -16.84 -1.93
C GLY A 51 -5.17 -17.22 -0.46
N MET A 52 -6.17 -16.90 0.37
CA MET A 52 -6.19 -17.25 1.78
C MET A 52 -6.17 -18.77 1.95
N SER A 53 -6.96 -19.51 1.17
CA SER A 53 -6.94 -20.98 1.23
C SER A 53 -5.56 -21.56 0.90
N VAL A 54 -4.91 -21.07 -0.16
CA VAL A 54 -3.56 -21.54 -0.53
C VAL A 54 -2.52 -21.22 0.54
N GLN A 55 -2.56 -20.01 1.11
CA GLN A 55 -1.60 -19.59 2.13
C GLN A 55 -1.81 -20.29 3.48
N LEU A 56 -3.06 -20.43 3.94
CA LEU A 56 -3.39 -21.09 5.21
C LEU A 56 -3.14 -22.60 5.19
N LEU A 57 -3.36 -23.23 4.04
CA LEU A 57 -3.10 -24.67 3.85
C LEU A 57 -1.66 -24.96 3.39
N HIS A 58 -0.80 -23.93 3.31
CA HIS A 58 0.59 -24.05 2.85
C HIS A 58 0.73 -24.78 1.50
N LEU A 59 -0.21 -24.53 0.58
CA LEU A 59 -0.22 -25.17 -0.73
C LEU A 59 0.83 -24.54 -1.66
N LYS A 60 1.30 -25.34 -2.63
CA LYS A 60 2.26 -24.86 -3.64
C LYS A 60 1.65 -23.72 -4.45
N TYR A 61 2.46 -22.69 -4.71
CA TYR A 61 2.04 -21.52 -5.49
C TYR A 61 1.46 -21.84 -6.88
N ARG A 62 1.89 -22.95 -7.51
CA ARG A 62 1.32 -23.41 -8.79
C ARG A 62 -0.21 -23.64 -8.72
N ILE A 63 -0.73 -24.03 -7.55
CA ILE A 63 -2.17 -24.20 -7.33
C ILE A 63 -2.88 -22.84 -7.39
N PHE A 64 -2.32 -21.81 -6.72
CA PHE A 64 -2.85 -20.45 -6.81
C PHE A 64 -2.78 -19.89 -8.24
N PHE A 65 -1.69 -20.15 -8.95
CA PHE A 65 -1.53 -19.72 -10.35
C PHE A 65 -2.64 -20.31 -11.26
N ALA A 66 -2.92 -21.61 -11.11
CA ALA A 66 -4.00 -22.26 -11.84
C ALA A 66 -5.38 -21.70 -11.43
N TYR A 67 -5.62 -21.53 -10.13
CA TYR A 67 -6.84 -20.94 -9.60
C TYR A 67 -7.10 -19.53 -10.16
N MET A 68 -6.09 -18.66 -10.14
CA MET A 68 -6.18 -17.29 -10.66
C MET A 68 -6.50 -17.25 -12.15
N SER A 69 -5.92 -18.17 -12.92
CA SER A 69 -6.22 -18.31 -14.35
C SER A 69 -7.70 -18.65 -14.57
N VAL A 70 -8.27 -19.53 -13.74
CA VAL A 70 -9.70 -19.87 -13.76
C VAL A 70 -10.56 -18.68 -13.35
N VAL A 71 -10.19 -17.95 -12.30
CA VAL A 71 -10.93 -16.75 -11.86
C VAL A 71 -11.02 -15.71 -12.97
N LEU A 72 -9.91 -15.42 -13.65
CA LEU A 72 -9.89 -14.49 -14.79
C LEU A 72 -10.75 -15.00 -15.97
N LEU A 73 -10.67 -16.29 -16.28
CA LEU A 73 -11.50 -16.90 -17.31
C LEU A 73 -13.00 -16.78 -16.98
N LEU A 74 -13.39 -17.10 -15.74
CA LEU A 74 -14.77 -16.98 -15.28
C LEU A 74 -15.27 -15.52 -15.31
N ALA A 75 -14.41 -14.55 -14.97
CA ALA A 75 -14.75 -13.13 -15.10
C ALA A 75 -15.04 -12.75 -16.55
N VAL A 76 -14.21 -13.19 -17.51
CA VAL A 76 -14.42 -12.96 -18.94
C VAL A 76 -15.70 -13.65 -19.44
N LEU A 77 -15.92 -14.92 -19.07
CA LEU A 77 -17.13 -15.66 -19.43
C LEU A 77 -18.40 -14.99 -18.88
N LYS A 78 -18.36 -14.49 -17.65
CA LYS A 78 -19.48 -13.74 -17.05
C LYS A 78 -19.77 -12.46 -17.83
N ILE A 79 -18.74 -11.72 -18.24
CA ILE A 79 -18.90 -10.53 -19.08
C ILE A 79 -19.56 -10.91 -20.42
N ILE A 80 -19.06 -11.94 -21.12
CA ILE A 80 -19.61 -12.41 -22.40
C ILE A 80 -21.07 -12.87 -22.26
N TYR A 81 -21.38 -13.63 -21.21
CA TYR A 81 -22.74 -14.08 -20.94
C TYR A 81 -23.71 -12.90 -20.73
N SER A 82 -23.31 -11.91 -19.93
CA SER A 82 -24.12 -10.71 -19.72
C SER A 82 -24.29 -9.85 -21.00
N ILE A 83 -23.31 -9.87 -21.92
CA ILE A 83 -23.46 -9.23 -23.26
C ILE A 83 -24.58 -9.92 -24.05
N LYS A 84 -24.63 -11.26 -24.05
CA LYS A 84 -25.58 -12.05 -24.84
C LYS A 84 -27.02 -11.99 -24.32
N GLN A 85 -27.22 -11.98 -23.00
CA GLN A 85 -28.56 -12.05 -22.41
C GLN A 85 -29.38 -10.77 -22.60
N GLU A 86 -28.76 -9.59 -22.69
CA GLU A 86 -29.51 -8.32 -22.60
C GLU A 86 -29.47 -7.41 -23.83
N ASN A 87 -28.82 -7.76 -24.94
CA ASN A 87 -28.73 -6.93 -26.17
C ASN A 87 -28.31 -5.44 -25.97
N TYR A 88 -27.87 -5.05 -24.77
CA TYR A 88 -27.70 -3.66 -24.32
C TYR A 88 -26.32 -3.34 -23.75
N ILE A 89 -25.33 -4.20 -23.98
CA ILE A 89 -23.96 -3.72 -23.91
C ILE A 89 -23.70 -2.94 -25.20
N LYS A 90 -24.17 -1.68 -25.24
CA LYS A 90 -23.39 -0.63 -25.90
C LYS A 90 -21.98 -0.85 -25.39
N ILE A 91 -21.13 -1.38 -26.29
CA ILE A 91 -19.77 -1.79 -26.02
C ILE A 91 -19.18 -0.72 -25.13
N VAL A 92 -18.61 -1.12 -24.00
CA VAL A 92 -17.81 -0.21 -23.20
C VAL A 92 -16.65 0.20 -24.09
N THR A 93 -16.82 1.29 -24.82
CA THR A 93 -15.77 1.77 -25.70
C THR A 93 -14.73 2.44 -24.83
N LEU A 94 -13.46 2.20 -25.14
CA LEU A 94 -12.35 2.91 -24.53
C LEU A 94 -12.58 4.42 -24.58
N LYS A 95 -13.14 4.93 -25.68
CA LYS A 95 -13.54 6.33 -25.85
C LYS A 95 -14.50 6.82 -24.76
N ASN A 96 -15.56 6.07 -24.45
CA ASN A 96 -16.51 6.46 -23.42
C ASN A 96 -15.92 6.35 -22.01
N PHE A 97 -15.13 5.31 -21.76
CA PHE A 97 -14.42 5.15 -20.48
C PHE A 97 -13.47 6.32 -20.22
N VAL A 98 -12.61 6.66 -21.19
CA VAL A 98 -11.69 7.80 -21.10
C VAL A 98 -12.48 9.10 -20.93
N LYS A 99 -13.52 9.34 -21.75
CA LYS A 99 -14.33 10.57 -21.63
C LYS A 99 -14.96 10.78 -20.25
N CYS A 100 -15.32 9.69 -19.56
CA CYS A 100 -15.92 9.77 -18.22
C CYS A 100 -14.89 9.86 -17.08
N ASN A 101 -13.66 9.39 -17.29
CA ASN A 101 -12.64 9.27 -16.24
C ASN A 101 -11.32 10.03 -16.55
N TRP A 102 -11.28 10.83 -17.61
CA TRP A 102 -10.03 11.43 -18.11
C TRP A 102 -9.29 12.23 -17.05
N PHE A 103 -10.01 12.97 -16.19
CA PHE A 103 -9.38 13.78 -15.16
C PHE A 103 -8.72 12.89 -14.09
N LEU A 104 -9.37 11.78 -13.71
CA LEU A 104 -8.77 10.82 -12.78
C LEU A 104 -7.52 10.16 -13.39
N ILE A 105 -7.54 9.87 -14.69
CA ILE A 105 -6.36 9.36 -15.42
C ILE A 105 -5.21 10.38 -15.36
N VAL A 106 -5.50 11.67 -15.58
CA VAL A 106 -4.49 12.75 -15.46
C VAL A 106 -3.91 12.81 -14.05
N LEU A 107 -4.74 12.75 -13.01
CA LEU A 107 -4.27 12.74 -11.62
C LEU A 107 -3.37 11.52 -11.33
N THR A 108 -3.75 10.33 -11.81
CA THR A 108 -2.92 9.12 -11.70
C THR A 108 -1.57 9.30 -12.43
N ILE A 109 -1.56 9.86 -13.63
CA ILE A 109 -0.32 10.10 -14.39
C ILE A 109 0.60 11.06 -13.62
N ILE A 110 0.06 12.13 -13.02
CA ILE A 110 0.84 13.06 -12.21
C ILE A 110 1.52 12.32 -11.04
N LEU A 111 0.79 11.48 -10.32
CA LEU A 111 1.36 10.73 -9.19
C LEU A 111 2.38 9.66 -9.64
N CYS A 112 2.13 8.97 -10.76
CA CYS A 112 3.11 8.06 -11.36
C CYS A 112 4.37 8.81 -11.81
N TYR A 113 4.23 10.03 -12.33
CA TYR A 113 5.36 10.87 -12.71
C TYR A 113 6.17 11.30 -11.49
N MET A 114 5.52 11.60 -10.35
CA MET A 114 6.22 11.88 -9.09
C MET A 114 7.12 10.72 -8.63
N MET A 115 6.79 9.46 -8.97
CA MET A 115 7.60 8.30 -8.59
C MET A 115 9.00 8.30 -9.22
N PHE A 116 9.19 9.01 -10.33
CA PHE A 116 10.51 9.10 -10.96
C PHE A 116 11.51 9.92 -10.16
N TYR A 117 11.08 10.60 -9.09
CA TYR A 117 11.96 11.37 -8.22
C TYR A 117 12.32 10.63 -6.92
N TYR A 118 11.48 9.68 -6.46
CA TYR A 118 11.58 9.10 -5.11
C TYR A 118 12.63 7.99 -4.93
N TYR A 119 13.74 8.02 -5.67
CA TYR A 119 14.74 6.94 -5.68
C TYR A 119 15.33 6.63 -4.31
N ARG A 120 15.60 7.65 -3.49
CA ARG A 120 16.20 7.48 -2.16
C ARG A 120 15.33 6.59 -1.26
N ALA A 121 14.01 6.75 -1.33
CA ALA A 121 13.09 5.92 -0.57
C ALA A 121 13.09 4.47 -1.08
N PHE A 122 13.18 4.27 -2.40
CA PHE A 122 13.29 2.93 -2.99
C PHE A 122 14.62 2.26 -2.61
N TRP A 123 15.73 2.99 -2.60
CA TRP A 123 17.04 2.41 -2.27
C TRP A 123 17.09 2.05 -0.79
N TYR A 124 16.47 2.86 0.07
CA TYR A 124 16.28 2.56 1.47
C TYR A 124 15.25 1.42 1.72
N GLY A 125 14.65 0.86 0.66
CA GLY A 125 13.70 -0.23 0.75
C GLY A 125 12.38 0.17 1.40
N ASN A 126 11.92 1.41 1.18
CA ASN A 126 10.69 1.96 1.74
C ASN A 126 10.59 1.76 3.26
N HIS A 127 11.61 2.26 3.98
CA HIS A 127 11.78 2.02 5.42
C HIS A 127 12.03 0.56 5.76
N LEU A 128 12.84 -0.12 4.94
CA LEU A 128 13.20 -1.54 5.03
C LEU A 128 12.06 -2.53 4.74
N ASP A 129 10.80 -2.09 4.67
CA ASP A 129 9.64 -2.95 4.47
C ASP A 129 9.66 -3.71 3.13
N ASP A 130 10.35 -3.18 2.11
CA ASP A 130 10.53 -3.88 0.83
C ASP A 130 11.37 -5.14 0.95
N GLY A 131 12.24 -5.21 1.97
CA GLY A 131 12.96 -6.44 2.30
C GLY A 131 12.02 -7.62 2.53
N TYR A 132 10.80 -7.36 3.03
CA TYR A 132 9.75 -8.36 3.11
C TYR A 132 8.82 -8.36 1.89
N TYR A 133 8.19 -7.23 1.55
CA TYR A 133 7.08 -7.21 0.58
C TYR A 133 7.55 -7.43 -0.86
N LEU A 134 8.54 -6.66 -1.33
CA LEU A 134 9.08 -6.80 -2.67
C LEU A 134 9.77 -8.16 -2.83
N THR A 135 10.56 -8.58 -1.83
CA THR A 135 11.22 -9.88 -1.82
C THR A 135 10.23 -11.05 -1.87
N LYS A 136 9.12 -11.00 -1.11
CA LYS A 136 8.07 -12.02 -1.15
C LYS A 136 7.49 -12.18 -2.56
N ILE A 137 7.16 -11.06 -3.19
CA ILE A 137 6.59 -11.03 -4.52
C ILE A 137 7.58 -11.60 -5.55
N ALA A 138 8.85 -11.15 -5.51
CA ALA A 138 9.90 -11.60 -6.41
C ALA A 138 10.19 -13.11 -6.26
N THR A 139 10.30 -13.58 -5.02
CA THR A 139 10.59 -14.99 -4.69
C THR A 139 9.48 -15.93 -5.16
N ILE A 140 8.23 -15.54 -5.00
CA ILE A 140 7.09 -16.36 -5.44
C ILE A 140 7.00 -16.36 -6.97
N ALA A 141 7.25 -15.22 -7.62
CA ALA A 141 7.23 -15.09 -9.07
C ALA A 141 8.32 -15.94 -9.74
N SER A 142 9.54 -15.99 -9.20
CA SER A 142 10.65 -16.81 -9.70
C SER A 142 10.39 -18.32 -9.57
N GLY A 143 9.45 -18.72 -8.72
CA GLY A 143 9.05 -20.11 -8.54
C GLY A 143 9.80 -20.83 -7.41
N CYS A 144 10.58 -20.11 -6.60
CA CYS A 144 11.03 -20.60 -5.30
C CYS A 144 9.79 -20.94 -4.46
N GLU A 145 9.77 -22.11 -3.81
CA GLU A 145 8.56 -22.57 -3.12
C GLU A 145 8.13 -21.59 -2.01
N ASN A 146 6.81 -21.44 -1.83
CA ASN A 146 6.15 -20.54 -0.89
C ASN A 146 6.26 -21.02 0.57
N ASN A 147 7.28 -21.83 0.89
CA ASN A 147 7.35 -22.53 2.16
C ASN A 147 7.98 -21.59 3.17
N ILE A 148 7.14 -21.07 4.07
CA ILE A 148 7.28 -20.78 5.53
C ILE A 148 8.64 -20.22 6.01
N ASP A 149 9.55 -19.86 5.13
CA ASP A 149 10.86 -19.36 5.49
C ASP A 149 10.77 -17.85 5.74
N ASN A 150 11.64 -17.33 6.58
CA ASN A 150 11.87 -15.91 6.69
C ASN A 150 12.28 -15.38 5.30
N ILE A 151 11.37 -14.66 4.65
CA ILE A 151 11.46 -14.30 3.23
C ILE A 151 12.66 -13.37 2.90
N PRO A 152 12.98 -12.34 3.69
CA PRO A 152 14.21 -11.59 3.48
C PRO A 152 15.49 -12.45 3.54
N VAL A 153 15.54 -13.43 4.44
CA VAL A 153 16.74 -14.26 4.71
C VAL A 153 16.83 -15.48 3.77
N GLY A 154 15.72 -16.16 3.53
CA GLY A 154 15.62 -17.39 2.72
C GLY A 154 15.79 -18.72 3.46
N VAL A 155 15.80 -18.68 4.80
CA VAL A 155 15.78 -19.84 5.72
C VAL A 155 15.19 -19.43 7.09
N GLY A 156 14.77 -20.41 7.90
CA GLY A 156 14.24 -20.19 9.26
C GLY A 156 12.75 -19.86 9.27
N LYS A 157 12.04 -19.97 10.38
CA LYS A 157 10.58 -19.80 10.40
C LYS A 157 10.15 -18.36 10.04
N GLY A 158 9.16 -18.27 9.16
CA GLY A 158 8.54 -17.04 8.68
C GLY A 158 7.53 -16.43 9.65
N LEU A 159 6.90 -15.33 9.21
CA LEU A 159 6.01 -14.50 10.02
C LEU A 159 4.65 -15.18 10.32
N GLY A 160 3.99 -14.70 11.38
CA GLY A 160 2.75 -15.27 11.93
C GLY A 160 1.53 -15.22 11.01
N ILE A 161 0.43 -15.83 11.48
CA ILE A 161 -0.80 -16.12 10.71
C ILE A 161 -1.44 -14.90 10.03
N THR A 162 -1.26 -13.69 10.57
CA THR A 162 -1.79 -12.44 9.98
C THR A 162 -1.23 -12.16 8.59
N TYR A 163 0.01 -12.56 8.33
CA TYR A 163 0.65 -12.42 7.01
C TYR A 163 0.20 -13.48 5.99
N LEU A 164 -0.48 -14.55 6.46
CA LEU A 164 -1.07 -15.58 5.61
C LEU A 164 -2.46 -15.19 5.09
N LEU A 165 -3.13 -14.24 5.74
CA LEU A 165 -4.43 -13.73 5.30
C LEU A 165 -4.30 -12.66 4.19
N ASN A 166 -3.13 -12.02 4.09
CA ASN A 166 -2.85 -11.04 3.03
C ASN A 166 -2.51 -11.78 1.73
N THR A 167 -3.31 -11.57 0.68
CA THR A 167 -3.19 -12.27 -0.61
C THR A 167 -2.69 -11.37 -1.75
N TRP A 168 -2.54 -10.07 -1.51
CA TRP A 168 -2.13 -9.13 -2.55
C TRP A 168 -0.70 -9.38 -3.06
N GLU A 169 0.19 -9.93 -2.22
CA GLU A 169 1.56 -10.27 -2.62
C GLU A 169 1.57 -11.44 -3.60
N ILE A 170 0.81 -12.50 -3.32
CA ILE A 170 0.72 -13.67 -4.23
C ILE A 170 -0.03 -13.34 -5.52
N GLU A 171 -1.00 -12.43 -5.46
CA GLU A 171 -1.67 -11.85 -6.64
C GLU A 171 -0.68 -11.05 -7.50
N SER A 172 0.13 -10.19 -6.89
CA SER A 172 1.16 -9.42 -7.62
C SER A 172 2.18 -10.34 -8.28
N ALA A 173 2.61 -11.40 -7.57
CA ALA A 173 3.50 -12.41 -8.12
C ALA A 173 2.89 -13.14 -9.32
N PHE A 174 1.57 -13.37 -9.35
CA PHE A 174 0.87 -13.96 -10.50
C PHE A 174 1.02 -13.09 -11.74
N TYR A 175 0.78 -11.79 -11.61
CA TYR A 175 0.90 -10.87 -12.74
C TYR A 175 2.34 -10.70 -13.21
N ILE A 176 3.30 -10.57 -12.28
CA ILE A 176 4.72 -10.50 -12.62
C ILE A 176 5.18 -11.72 -13.40
N LYS A 177 4.77 -12.92 -12.94
CA LYS A 177 5.10 -14.18 -13.60
C LYS A 177 4.43 -14.32 -14.97
N MET A 178 3.15 -13.94 -15.08
CA MET A 178 2.39 -14.00 -16.33
C MET A 178 2.93 -13.02 -17.39
N LEU A 179 3.35 -11.83 -16.96
CA LEU A 179 3.81 -10.76 -17.86
C LEU A 179 5.32 -10.83 -18.15
N HIS A 180 6.08 -11.61 -17.38
CA HIS A 180 7.54 -11.70 -17.45
C HIS A 180 8.23 -10.34 -17.32
N VAL A 181 7.88 -9.61 -16.25
CA VAL A 181 8.39 -8.25 -15.99
C VAL A 181 9.19 -8.20 -14.68
N THR A 182 10.05 -7.19 -14.53
CA THR A 182 10.81 -6.98 -13.29
C THR A 182 9.86 -6.66 -12.12
N PRO A 183 9.99 -7.34 -10.95
CA PRO A 183 9.09 -7.12 -9.82
C PRO A 183 9.04 -5.67 -9.32
N SER A 184 10.19 -5.04 -9.12
CA SER A 184 10.32 -3.65 -8.65
C SER A 184 9.61 -2.66 -9.59
N LEU A 185 9.84 -2.76 -10.90
CA LEU A 185 9.16 -1.95 -11.91
C LEU A 185 7.63 -2.12 -11.83
N TYR A 186 7.15 -3.37 -11.78
CA TYR A 186 5.72 -3.64 -11.73
C TYR A 186 5.08 -3.08 -10.46
N ILE A 187 5.64 -3.34 -9.28
CA ILE A 187 5.00 -2.95 -8.01
C ILE A 187 5.15 -1.45 -7.73
N ARG A 188 6.36 -0.88 -7.88
CA ARG A 188 6.64 0.50 -7.49
C ARG A 188 5.88 1.46 -8.39
N LEU A 189 5.86 1.24 -9.71
CA LEU A 189 5.19 2.11 -10.67
C LEU A 189 3.75 1.68 -11.02
N PHE A 190 3.55 0.47 -11.57
CA PHE A 190 2.28 0.10 -12.18
C PHE A 190 1.21 -0.31 -11.16
N GLN A 191 1.56 -1.09 -10.14
CA GLN A 191 0.64 -1.46 -9.07
C GLN A 191 0.26 -0.24 -8.23
N SER A 192 1.22 0.62 -7.90
CA SER A 192 0.92 1.89 -7.25
C SER A 192 0.04 2.80 -8.10
N GLY A 193 0.32 2.92 -9.40
CA GLY A 193 -0.51 3.65 -10.35
C GLY A 193 -1.95 3.14 -10.39
N PHE A 194 -2.13 1.81 -10.36
CA PHE A 194 -3.45 1.20 -10.21
C PHE A 194 -4.12 1.57 -8.89
N ASN A 195 -3.38 1.56 -7.79
CA ASN A 195 -3.94 1.90 -6.49
C ASN A 195 -4.30 3.40 -6.38
N TYR A 196 -3.56 4.30 -7.02
CA TYR A 196 -3.96 5.70 -7.15
C TYR A 196 -5.24 5.84 -7.97
N TYR A 197 -5.33 5.16 -9.11
CA TYR A 197 -6.54 5.17 -9.93
C TYR A 197 -7.76 4.61 -9.19
N LEU A 198 -7.55 3.53 -8.43
CA LEU A 198 -8.55 2.93 -7.55
C LEU A 198 -9.00 3.91 -6.47
N PHE A 199 -8.06 4.57 -5.80
CA PHE A 199 -8.36 5.59 -4.80
C PHE A 199 -9.23 6.72 -5.37
N PHE A 200 -8.82 7.31 -6.50
CA PHE A 200 -9.59 8.39 -7.12
C PHE A 200 -10.99 7.94 -7.57
N ASN A 201 -11.13 6.71 -8.07
CA ASN A 201 -12.45 6.17 -8.38
C ASN A 201 -13.29 5.94 -7.12
N CYS A 202 -12.71 5.51 -6.01
CA CYS A 202 -13.42 5.42 -4.73
C CYS A 202 -13.89 6.79 -4.25
N VAL A 203 -13.03 7.81 -4.29
CA VAL A 203 -13.38 9.19 -3.92
C VAL A 203 -14.52 9.71 -4.78
N LEU A 204 -14.41 9.57 -6.11
CA LEU A 204 -15.45 10.02 -7.03
C LEU A 204 -16.77 9.26 -6.82
N ALA A 205 -16.71 7.95 -6.68
CA ALA A 205 -17.91 7.13 -6.51
C ALA A 205 -18.61 7.38 -5.17
N PHE A 206 -17.85 7.60 -4.10
CA PHE A 206 -18.39 7.99 -2.80
C PHE A 206 -19.01 9.39 -2.86
N GLY A 207 -18.33 10.34 -3.50
CA GLY A 207 -18.85 11.69 -3.74
C GLY A 207 -20.13 11.73 -4.57
N ASP A 208 -20.20 10.94 -5.65
CA ASP A 208 -21.40 10.78 -6.49
C ASP A 208 -22.60 10.33 -5.66
N ARG A 209 -22.39 9.42 -4.69
CA ARG A 209 -23.45 8.96 -3.77
C ARG A 209 -23.91 10.05 -2.82
N ILE A 210 -22.98 10.80 -2.23
CA ILE A 210 -23.33 11.94 -1.37
C ILE A 210 -24.09 13.00 -2.18
N ALA A 211 -23.60 13.34 -3.39
CA ALA A 211 -24.23 14.34 -4.25
C ALA A 211 -25.63 13.92 -4.70
N ARG A 212 -25.79 12.66 -5.16
CA ARG A 212 -27.09 12.07 -5.55
C ARG A 212 -28.12 12.11 -4.43
N ALA A 213 -27.68 11.81 -3.22
CA ALA A 213 -28.55 11.78 -2.05
C ALA A 213 -28.98 13.19 -1.57
N VAL A 214 -28.26 14.24 -1.98
CA VAL A 214 -28.52 15.63 -1.56
C VAL A 214 -29.25 16.44 -2.63
N LYS A 215 -28.87 16.27 -3.91
CA LYS A 215 -29.35 17.06 -5.05
C LYS A 215 -29.87 16.13 -6.16
N LYS A 216 -31.06 16.45 -6.67
CA LYS A 216 -31.71 15.68 -7.75
C LYS A 216 -30.99 15.83 -9.09
N ASP A 217 -30.60 17.06 -9.43
CA ASP A 217 -29.90 17.39 -10.69
C ASP A 217 -28.50 17.96 -10.41
N TYR A 218 -27.47 17.27 -10.87
CA TYR A 218 -26.09 17.71 -10.82
C TYR A 218 -25.30 17.13 -11.99
N ASN A 219 -24.28 17.85 -12.43
CA ASN A 219 -23.40 17.38 -13.48
C ASN A 219 -22.40 16.35 -12.98
N LYS A 220 -22.71 15.06 -13.21
CA LYS A 220 -21.85 13.91 -12.89
C LYS A 220 -20.42 14.07 -13.42
N LYS A 221 -20.23 14.72 -14.58
CA LYS A 221 -18.90 14.93 -15.18
C LYS A 221 -18.11 16.03 -14.48
N ALA A 222 -18.74 16.94 -13.74
CA ALA A 222 -18.04 17.96 -12.99
C ALA A 222 -17.48 17.43 -11.65
N LEU A 223 -18.06 16.35 -11.12
CA LEU A 223 -17.63 15.78 -9.83
C LEU A 223 -16.15 15.33 -9.84
N GLN A 224 -15.64 14.85 -10.98
CA GLN A 224 -14.25 14.39 -11.08
C GLN A 224 -13.23 15.47 -10.70
N TYR A 225 -13.52 16.77 -10.90
CA TYR A 225 -12.57 17.84 -10.56
C TYR A 225 -12.35 17.99 -9.05
N VAL A 226 -13.33 17.58 -8.22
CA VAL A 226 -13.18 17.57 -6.76
C VAL A 226 -12.06 16.62 -6.33
N CYS A 227 -11.86 15.51 -7.06
CA CYS A 227 -10.79 14.55 -6.75
C CYS A 227 -9.38 15.15 -6.81
N GLY A 228 -9.19 16.25 -7.56
CA GLY A 228 -7.90 16.91 -7.68
C GLY A 228 -7.41 17.54 -6.37
N THR A 229 -8.31 17.88 -5.44
CA THR A 229 -7.92 18.38 -4.11
C THR A 229 -7.30 17.29 -3.24
N CYS A 230 -7.57 16.01 -3.52
CA CYS A 230 -6.96 14.89 -2.82
C CYS A 230 -5.47 14.71 -3.16
N LEU A 231 -4.93 15.44 -4.15
CA LEU A 231 -3.47 15.49 -4.38
C LEU A 231 -2.69 15.95 -3.14
N LEU A 232 -3.34 16.72 -2.24
CA LEU A 232 -2.78 17.09 -0.95
C LEU A 232 -2.25 15.89 -0.15
N PHE A 233 -2.94 14.74 -0.21
CA PHE A 233 -2.54 13.55 0.55
C PHE A 233 -1.24 12.91 0.03
N PHE A 234 -0.81 13.30 -1.17
CA PHE A 234 0.36 12.75 -1.84
C PHE A 234 1.51 13.76 -1.93
N VAL A 235 1.41 14.91 -1.29
CA VAL A 235 2.55 15.81 -1.07
C VAL A 235 3.59 15.06 -0.24
N TYR A 236 4.86 15.35 -0.47
CA TYR A 236 5.95 14.64 0.20
C TYR A 236 5.80 14.71 1.71
N TYR A 237 5.78 13.55 2.37
CA TYR A 237 5.36 13.46 3.77
C TYR A 237 6.27 14.20 4.75
N VAL A 238 7.58 14.26 4.49
CA VAL A 238 8.52 14.99 5.35
C VAL A 238 8.15 16.48 5.36
N TYR A 239 7.95 17.05 4.17
CA TYR A 239 7.47 18.43 4.02
C TYR A 239 6.12 18.66 4.70
N MET A 240 5.16 17.75 4.54
CA MET A 240 3.84 17.88 5.16
C MET A 240 3.90 17.88 6.69
N GLN A 241 4.87 17.15 7.27
CA GLN A 241 5.09 17.07 8.71
C GLN A 241 5.87 18.28 9.23
N ASP A 242 6.94 18.71 8.54
CA ASP A 242 7.72 19.91 8.87
C ASP A 242 6.83 21.17 8.91
N THR A 243 6.06 21.36 7.83
CA THR A 243 5.18 22.51 7.68
C THR A 243 3.87 22.39 8.46
N LYS A 244 3.65 21.26 9.16
CA LYS A 244 2.41 20.94 9.90
C LYS A 244 1.15 20.98 9.03
N LEU A 245 1.29 20.85 7.70
CA LEU A 245 0.14 20.81 6.79
C LEU A 245 -0.70 19.57 7.03
N LEU A 246 -0.09 18.40 7.23
CA LEU A 246 -0.80 17.18 7.62
C LEU A 246 0.18 16.17 8.21
N PHE A 247 -0.03 15.80 9.47
CA PHE A 247 0.80 14.82 10.16
C PHE A 247 -0.05 13.62 10.55
N LEU A 248 0.10 12.52 9.81
CA LEU A 248 -0.63 11.26 10.00
C LEU A 248 0.35 10.09 9.98
N ARG A 249 -0.10 8.92 10.46
CA ARG A 249 0.74 7.72 10.53
C ARG A 249 1.06 7.19 9.13
N ASP A 250 2.34 6.88 8.93
CA ASP A 250 2.89 6.22 7.73
C ASP A 250 2.47 6.92 6.43
N THR A 251 2.50 8.26 6.39
CA THR A 251 2.13 9.02 5.18
C THR A 251 3.06 8.74 4.01
N PHE A 252 4.33 8.37 4.26
CA PHE A 252 5.30 8.00 3.22
C PHE A 252 4.77 6.93 2.26
N THR A 253 3.93 6.02 2.76
CA THR A 253 3.37 4.93 1.95
C THR A 253 2.45 5.44 0.85
N LEU A 254 1.94 6.68 0.94
CA LEU A 254 1.18 7.29 -0.14
C LEU A 254 2.08 7.83 -1.25
N ASN A 255 3.32 8.21 -0.95
CA ASN A 255 4.29 8.72 -1.94
C ASN A 255 5.00 7.57 -2.68
N THR A 256 5.50 6.57 -1.94
CA THR A 256 6.48 5.61 -2.48
C THR A 256 6.06 4.14 -2.37
N ALA A 257 5.06 3.82 -1.53
CA ALA A 257 4.61 2.45 -1.28
C ALA A 257 3.07 2.31 -1.38
N MET A 258 2.46 2.97 -2.37
CA MET A 258 1.00 2.90 -2.54
C MET A 258 0.55 1.48 -2.93
N TYR A 259 1.45 0.66 -3.47
CA TYR A 259 1.23 -0.76 -3.70
C TYR A 259 1.03 -1.58 -2.42
N PHE A 260 1.48 -1.11 -1.25
CA PHE A 260 1.23 -1.83 0.00
C PHE A 260 -0.26 -1.99 0.23
N GLY A 261 -0.68 -3.22 0.59
CA GLY A 261 -2.07 -3.50 0.94
C GLY A 261 -2.57 -2.61 2.09
N SER A 262 -1.69 -2.26 3.03
CA SER A 262 -1.96 -1.30 4.12
C SER A 262 -2.32 0.10 3.63
N SER A 263 -1.67 0.59 2.57
CA SER A 263 -1.96 1.89 1.95
C SER A 263 -3.34 1.89 1.31
N ILE A 264 -3.70 0.83 0.57
CA ILE A 264 -5.01 0.73 -0.07
C ILE A 264 -6.12 0.78 0.99
N VAL A 265 -6.07 -0.10 2.00
CA VAL A 265 -7.14 -0.18 3.01
C VAL A 265 -7.26 1.13 3.78
N LYS A 266 -6.13 1.80 4.08
CA LYS A 266 -6.09 3.10 4.76
C LYS A 266 -6.81 4.19 3.95
N MET A 267 -6.78 4.10 2.63
CA MET A 267 -7.34 5.14 1.76
C MET A 267 -8.78 4.86 1.32
N ILE A 268 -9.23 3.61 1.26
CA ILE A 268 -10.55 3.29 0.67
C ILE A 268 -11.52 2.49 1.55
N ALA A 269 -11.09 1.89 2.67
CA ALA A 269 -11.92 0.92 3.40
C ALA A 269 -13.27 1.51 3.87
N ILE A 270 -13.26 2.67 4.54
CA ILE A 270 -14.48 3.32 5.03
C ILE A 270 -15.39 3.70 3.85
N MET A 271 -14.84 4.27 2.79
CA MET A 271 -15.62 4.66 1.60
C MET A 271 -16.29 3.45 0.95
N CYS A 272 -15.57 2.34 0.76
CA CYS A 272 -16.11 1.11 0.19
C CYS A 272 -17.25 0.54 1.03
N LEU A 273 -17.12 0.55 2.36
CA LEU A 273 -18.18 0.07 3.26
C LEU A 273 -19.44 0.94 3.21
N LEU A 274 -19.29 2.26 3.09
CA LEU A 274 -20.43 3.18 3.18
C LEU A 274 -21.11 3.44 1.82
N MET A 275 -20.34 3.56 0.73
CA MET A 275 -20.84 4.09 -0.55
C MET A 275 -22.03 3.34 -1.15
N PHE A 276 -22.18 2.05 -0.88
CA PHE A 276 -23.28 1.25 -1.42
C PHE A 276 -24.58 1.36 -0.63
N TYR A 277 -24.51 1.86 0.61
CA TYR A 277 -25.59 1.76 1.59
C TYR A 277 -25.96 3.10 2.24
N LEU A 278 -25.31 4.21 1.85
CA LEU A 278 -25.58 5.55 2.41
C LEU A 278 -27.08 5.92 2.40
N GLU A 279 -27.75 5.63 1.29
CA GLU A 279 -29.16 5.97 1.04
C GLU A 279 -30.16 5.00 1.70
N ASP A 280 -29.70 3.82 2.14
CA ASP A 280 -30.60 2.79 2.67
C ASP A 280 -31.15 3.18 4.07
N GLU A 281 -32.47 3.02 4.24
CA GLU A 281 -33.15 3.33 5.50
C GLU A 281 -33.25 2.13 6.45
N LYS A 282 -33.12 0.91 5.93
CA LYS A 282 -33.24 -0.33 6.70
C LYS A 282 -32.06 -1.25 6.43
N ILE A 283 -31.66 -2.01 7.45
CA ILE A 283 -30.62 -3.03 7.31
C ILE A 283 -31.25 -4.29 6.74
N THR A 284 -30.72 -4.79 5.63
CA THR A 284 -31.20 -6.02 4.96
C THR A 284 -30.11 -7.08 4.95
N TRP A 285 -30.50 -8.35 4.81
CA TRP A 285 -29.54 -9.46 4.71
C TRP A 285 -28.59 -9.32 3.52
N LYS A 286 -29.05 -8.73 2.41
CA LYS A 286 -28.20 -8.43 1.24
C LYS A 286 -27.08 -7.45 1.58
N MET A 287 -27.36 -6.46 2.45
CA MET A 287 -26.33 -5.52 2.92
C MET A 287 -25.32 -6.21 3.82
N VAL A 288 -25.78 -7.08 4.73
CA VAL A 288 -24.89 -7.87 5.61
C VAL A 288 -23.93 -8.72 4.77
N LEU A 289 -24.44 -9.45 3.77
CA LEU A 289 -23.61 -10.25 2.86
C LEU A 289 -22.63 -9.40 2.05
N GLY A 290 -23.05 -8.23 1.58
CA GLY A 290 -22.18 -7.32 0.84
C GLY A 290 -21.07 -6.72 1.70
N VAL A 291 -21.38 -6.29 2.93
CA VAL A 291 -20.40 -5.81 3.92
C VAL A 291 -19.42 -6.93 4.29
N PHE A 292 -19.89 -8.16 4.45
CA PHE A 292 -19.03 -9.33 4.68
C PHE A 292 -18.06 -9.53 3.51
N GLY A 293 -18.55 -9.50 2.26
CA GLY A 293 -17.71 -9.60 1.07
C GLY A 293 -16.65 -8.50 0.99
N ILE A 294 -17.04 -7.24 1.25
CA ILE A 294 -16.09 -6.10 1.28
C ILE A 294 -15.06 -6.28 2.39
N SER A 295 -15.48 -6.74 3.57
CA SER A 295 -14.60 -7.00 4.72
C SER A 295 -13.53 -8.05 4.39
N VAL A 296 -13.93 -9.16 3.75
CA VAL A 296 -13.00 -10.20 3.28
C VAL A 296 -11.97 -9.61 2.31
N VAL A 297 -12.40 -8.77 1.37
CA VAL A 297 -11.49 -8.09 0.43
C VAL A 297 -10.52 -7.16 1.16
N MET A 298 -10.99 -6.36 2.11
CA MET A 298 -10.10 -5.44 2.83
C MET A 298 -9.08 -6.21 3.67
N ILE A 299 -9.50 -7.28 4.36
CA ILE A 299 -8.61 -8.14 5.14
C ILE A 299 -7.56 -8.81 4.23
N SER A 300 -7.95 -9.24 3.02
CA SER A 300 -7.02 -9.84 2.06
C SER A 300 -5.95 -8.88 1.56
N LYS A 301 -6.20 -7.56 1.63
CA LYS A 301 -5.17 -6.55 1.35
C LYS A 301 -4.33 -6.28 2.61
N SER A 302 -4.95 -6.10 3.77
CA SER A 302 -4.20 -6.02 5.02
C SER A 302 -5.08 -6.26 6.24
N THR A 303 -4.67 -7.17 7.12
CA THR A 303 -5.34 -7.44 8.40
C THR A 303 -5.42 -6.25 9.35
N ILE A 304 -4.57 -5.23 9.17
CA ILE A 304 -4.57 -4.01 9.99
C ILE A 304 -5.89 -3.21 9.90
N VAL A 305 -6.72 -3.50 8.89
CA VAL A 305 -8.00 -2.83 8.68
C VAL A 305 -9.06 -3.24 9.70
N LEU A 306 -8.84 -4.31 10.47
CA LEU A 306 -9.85 -4.89 11.37
C LEU A 306 -10.52 -3.87 12.31
N PRO A 307 -9.79 -2.97 13.02
CA PRO A 307 -10.42 -1.93 13.84
C PRO A 307 -11.32 -1.00 13.01
N THR A 308 -10.88 -0.69 11.79
CA THR A 308 -11.61 0.20 10.87
C THR A 308 -12.91 -0.43 10.40
N LEU A 309 -12.88 -1.72 10.02
CA LEU A 309 -14.09 -2.44 9.61
C LEU A 309 -15.11 -2.50 10.74
N PHE A 310 -14.66 -2.84 11.95
CA PHE A 310 -15.52 -2.93 13.13
C PHE A 310 -16.17 -1.59 13.47
N VAL A 311 -15.36 -0.55 13.68
CA VAL A 311 -15.85 0.79 14.07
C VAL A 311 -16.78 1.37 13.01
N THR A 312 -16.46 1.22 11.72
CA THR A 312 -17.33 1.69 10.64
C THR A 312 -18.64 0.92 10.60
N GLY A 313 -18.61 -0.41 10.71
CA GLY A 313 -19.79 -1.27 10.70
C GLY A 313 -20.72 -0.98 11.87
N VAL A 314 -20.19 -0.92 13.09
CA VAL A 314 -20.95 -0.58 14.30
C VAL A 314 -21.55 0.81 14.20
N SER A 315 -20.76 1.80 13.77
CA SER A 315 -21.25 3.18 13.58
C SER A 315 -22.38 3.24 12.56
N TYR A 316 -22.25 2.52 11.45
CA TYR A 316 -23.28 2.45 10.43
C TYR A 316 -24.58 1.84 10.97
N VAL A 317 -24.50 0.72 11.69
CA VAL A 317 -25.65 0.00 12.25
C VAL A 317 -26.37 0.85 13.28
N ILE A 318 -25.65 1.39 14.27
CA ILE A 318 -26.23 2.24 15.32
C ILE A 318 -26.93 3.44 14.69
N VAL A 319 -26.25 4.18 13.81
CA VAL A 319 -26.82 5.40 13.23
C VAL A 319 -28.02 5.09 12.33
N THR A 320 -27.97 4.01 11.55
CA THR A 320 -29.13 3.62 10.71
C THR A 320 -30.35 3.28 11.57
N LEU A 321 -30.15 2.57 12.70
CA LEU A 321 -31.22 2.27 13.65
C LEU A 321 -31.74 3.52 14.37
N LEU A 322 -30.90 4.51 14.66
CA LEU A 322 -31.35 5.77 15.27
C LEU A 322 -32.16 6.65 14.29
N PHE A 323 -31.82 6.58 13.00
CA PHE A 323 -32.44 7.39 11.95
C PHE A 323 -33.67 6.74 11.31
N THR A 324 -34.03 5.50 11.67
CA THR A 324 -35.26 4.86 11.21
C THR A 324 -36.51 5.57 11.75
N LYS A 325 -37.67 5.33 11.13
CA LYS A 325 -38.96 5.86 11.62
C LYS A 325 -39.55 5.03 12.77
N GLU A 326 -39.18 3.76 12.87
CA GLU A 326 -39.76 2.79 13.81
C GLU A 326 -39.15 2.92 15.22
N TRP A 327 -39.97 3.23 16.23
CA TRP A 327 -39.50 3.45 17.61
C TRP A 327 -38.78 2.23 18.22
N LYS A 328 -39.27 1.01 17.96
CA LYS A 328 -38.63 -0.23 18.44
C LYS A 328 -37.20 -0.38 17.93
N GLN A 329 -36.95 -0.03 16.67
CA GLN A 329 -35.61 -0.10 16.08
C GLN A 329 -34.68 0.98 16.68
N LYS A 330 -35.20 2.17 17.01
CA LYS A 330 -34.43 3.19 17.72
C LYS A 330 -33.97 2.71 19.10
N ILE A 331 -34.86 2.06 19.86
CA ILE A 331 -34.51 1.47 21.16
C ILE A 331 -33.39 0.44 20.99
N ILE A 332 -33.46 -0.42 19.98
CA ILE A 332 -32.39 -1.40 19.68
C ILE A 332 -31.06 -0.67 19.39
N GLY A 333 -31.08 0.43 18.63
CA GLY A 333 -29.89 1.25 18.38
C GLY A 333 -29.28 1.84 19.66
N ILE A 334 -30.12 2.32 20.59
CA ILE A 334 -29.68 2.85 21.88
C ILE A 334 -29.08 1.74 22.76
N ILE A 335 -29.73 0.58 22.83
CA ILE A 335 -29.23 -0.58 23.59
C ILE A 335 -27.88 -1.03 23.02
N LEU A 336 -27.75 -1.09 21.69
CA LEU A 336 -26.49 -1.45 21.05
C LEU A 336 -25.39 -0.43 21.36
N ALA A 337 -25.69 0.87 21.32
CA ALA A 337 -24.74 1.91 21.71
C ALA A 337 -24.29 1.75 23.17
N ALA A 338 -25.23 1.53 24.10
CA ALA A 338 -24.91 1.29 25.50
C ALA A 338 -24.04 0.03 25.70
N PHE A 339 -24.34 -1.05 24.96
CA PHE A 339 -23.56 -2.27 24.98
C PHE A 339 -22.11 -2.04 24.50
N ILE A 340 -21.91 -1.26 23.44
CA ILE A 340 -20.56 -0.91 22.95
C ILE A 340 -19.79 -0.11 23.99
N VAL A 341 -20.42 0.85 24.67
CA VAL A 341 -19.79 1.59 25.78
C VAL A 341 -19.39 0.64 26.91
N LEU A 342 -20.31 -0.24 27.33
CA LEU A 342 -20.03 -1.22 28.40
C LEU A 342 -18.90 -2.19 28.02
N ALA A 343 -18.91 -2.68 26.78
CA ALA A 343 -17.86 -3.57 26.28
C ALA A 343 -16.49 -2.88 26.26
N GLY A 344 -16.44 -1.60 25.87
CA GLY A 344 -15.22 -0.79 25.95
C GLY A 344 -14.68 -0.65 27.37
N ILE A 345 -15.55 -0.35 28.34
CA ILE A 345 -15.16 -0.22 29.77
C ILE A 345 -14.63 -1.56 30.35
N ILE A 346 -15.15 -2.70 29.88
CA ILE A 346 -14.77 -4.02 30.38
C ILE A 346 -13.44 -4.50 29.79
N LEU A 347 -13.12 -4.10 28.56
CA LEU A 347 -11.89 -4.53 27.90
C LEU A 347 -10.65 -3.88 28.54
N PRO A 348 -9.50 -4.57 28.52
CA PRO A 348 -8.27 -4.01 29.05
C PRO A 348 -7.77 -2.86 28.16
N ASN A 349 -7.47 -1.73 28.79
CA ASN A 349 -6.86 -0.57 28.14
C ASN A 349 -5.47 -0.91 27.56
N ASN A 350 -5.19 -0.47 26.33
CA ASN A 350 -3.87 -0.56 25.71
C ASN A 350 -3.20 0.82 25.66
N GLN A 351 -2.48 1.16 26.72
CA GLN A 351 -1.81 2.47 26.86
C GLN A 351 -0.88 2.82 25.69
N VAL A 352 -0.24 1.82 25.06
CA VAL A 352 0.65 2.05 23.90
C VAL A 352 -0.18 2.50 22.69
N ALA A 353 -1.29 1.82 22.43
CA ALA A 353 -2.21 2.20 21.35
C ALA A 353 -2.86 3.57 21.62
N GLN A 354 -3.32 3.81 22.84
CA GLN A 354 -3.91 5.08 23.26
C GLN A 354 -2.94 6.25 23.04
N LYS A 355 -1.69 6.10 23.50
CA LYS A 355 -0.65 7.13 23.35
C LYS A 355 -0.35 7.42 21.88
N GLU A 356 -0.24 6.37 21.07
CA GLU A 356 -0.01 6.49 19.63
C GLU A 356 -1.15 7.27 18.97
N VAL A 357 -2.41 6.89 19.20
CA VAL A 357 -3.58 7.57 18.63
C VAL A 357 -3.62 9.04 19.05
N TYR A 358 -3.42 9.33 20.34
CA TYR A 358 -3.42 10.70 20.86
C TYR A 358 -2.38 11.59 20.23
N GLN A 359 -1.17 11.08 20.02
CA GLN A 359 -0.14 11.83 19.32
C GLN A 359 -0.62 12.29 17.94
N TYR A 360 -1.25 11.40 17.16
CA TYR A 360 -1.78 11.77 15.83
C TYR A 360 -3.06 12.61 15.89
N VAL A 361 -3.89 12.48 16.93
CA VAL A 361 -5.04 13.37 17.16
C VAL A 361 -4.55 14.80 17.36
N PHE A 362 -3.62 15.02 18.31
CA PHE A 362 -3.07 16.35 18.60
C PHE A 362 -2.32 16.93 17.40
N ASN A 363 -1.58 16.12 16.67
CA ASN A 363 -0.88 16.57 15.47
C ASN A 363 -1.85 16.92 14.33
N ALA A 364 -2.92 16.14 14.13
CA ALA A 364 -3.96 16.45 13.15
C ALA A 364 -4.69 17.76 13.49
N LEU A 365 -4.97 18.04 14.77
CA LEU A 365 -5.63 19.29 15.17
C LEU A 365 -4.79 20.56 14.96
N LYS A 366 -3.47 20.42 14.76
CA LYS A 366 -2.58 21.54 14.37
C LYS A 366 -2.63 21.84 12.87
N SER A 367 -3.20 20.94 12.05
CA SER A 367 -3.25 21.11 10.60
C SER A 367 -4.29 22.16 10.20
N PRO A 368 -3.92 23.15 9.36
CA PRO A 368 -4.88 24.12 8.83
C PRO A 368 -5.99 23.46 8.01
N PHE A 369 -5.69 22.34 7.32
CA PHE A 369 -6.70 21.60 6.54
C PHE A 369 -7.71 20.89 7.43
N VAL A 370 -7.26 20.30 8.55
CA VAL A 370 -8.18 19.66 9.51
C VAL A 370 -9.05 20.70 10.20
N ILE A 371 -8.48 21.86 10.59
CA ILE A 371 -9.24 22.97 11.17
C ILE A 371 -10.30 23.49 10.18
N GLY A 372 -9.91 23.72 8.91
CA GLY A 372 -10.85 24.10 7.87
C GLY A 372 -11.94 23.06 7.63
N ALA A 373 -11.59 21.77 7.65
CA ALA A 373 -12.56 20.69 7.54
C ALA A 373 -13.53 20.63 8.73
N LEU A 374 -13.08 20.88 9.96
CA LEU A 374 -13.95 20.99 11.13
C LEU A 374 -14.96 22.14 11.00
N ALA A 375 -14.53 23.28 10.47
CA ALA A 375 -15.44 24.41 10.19
C ALA A 375 -16.50 24.04 9.15
N VAL A 376 -16.09 23.43 8.01
CA VAL A 376 -17.02 22.93 6.98
C VAL A 376 -17.97 21.88 7.55
N PHE A 377 -17.46 20.98 8.40
CA PHE A 377 -18.24 19.94 9.05
C PHE A 377 -19.33 20.56 9.95
N GLY A 378 -18.99 21.56 10.75
CA GLY A 378 -19.96 22.33 11.53
C GLY A 378 -21.02 22.99 10.64
N CYS A 379 -20.60 23.65 9.55
CA CYS A 379 -21.52 24.28 8.61
C CYS A 379 -22.45 23.27 7.91
N SER A 380 -22.03 22.03 7.70
CA SER A 380 -22.83 20.98 7.02
C SER A 380 -24.14 20.69 7.74
N PHE A 381 -24.24 20.93 9.05
CA PHE A 381 -25.50 20.78 9.78
C PHE A 381 -26.58 21.79 9.34
N PHE A 382 -26.22 22.93 8.74
CA PHE A 382 -27.18 23.89 8.17
C PHE A 382 -27.79 23.41 6.85
N ALA A 383 -27.28 22.35 6.23
CA ALA A 383 -27.84 21.83 4.98
C ALA A 383 -29.26 21.25 5.14
N ARG A 384 -29.68 20.90 6.37
CA ARG A 384 -31.00 20.33 6.72
C ARG A 384 -31.42 19.14 5.85
N LYS A 385 -30.45 18.29 5.49
CA LYS A 385 -30.68 17.04 4.74
C LYS A 385 -30.45 15.84 5.64
N ARG A 386 -31.42 14.92 5.70
CA ARG A 386 -31.35 13.69 6.53
C ARG A 386 -30.09 12.88 6.26
N VAL A 387 -29.66 12.79 5.01
CA VAL A 387 -28.44 12.04 4.62
C VAL A 387 -27.17 12.71 5.16
N ILE A 388 -27.09 14.04 5.16
CA ILE A 388 -25.94 14.77 5.73
C ILE A 388 -25.88 14.55 7.24
N TYR A 389 -27.01 14.63 7.94
CA TYR A 389 -27.06 14.32 9.37
C TYR A 389 -26.65 12.87 9.65
N LYS A 390 -27.16 11.92 8.87
CA LYS A 390 -26.79 10.50 8.98
C LYS A 390 -25.28 10.30 8.83
N ILE A 391 -24.65 10.88 7.79
CA ILE A 391 -23.20 10.81 7.57
C ILE A 391 -22.44 11.46 8.73
N ASN A 392 -22.82 12.66 9.16
CA ASN A 392 -22.14 13.36 10.24
C ASN A 392 -22.21 12.59 11.56
N THR A 393 -23.37 12.01 11.90
CA THR A 393 -23.49 11.20 13.11
C THR A 393 -22.62 9.95 13.03
N MET A 394 -22.49 9.30 11.86
CA MET A 394 -21.55 8.19 11.68
C MET A 394 -20.11 8.64 11.91
N VAL A 395 -19.71 9.77 11.32
CA VAL A 395 -18.36 10.33 11.46
C VAL A 395 -18.04 10.66 12.92
N ILE A 396 -18.95 11.32 13.63
CA ILE A 396 -18.77 11.63 15.07
C ILE A 396 -18.60 10.34 15.86
N LEU A 397 -19.47 9.35 15.66
CA LEU A 397 -19.41 8.09 16.39
C LEU A 397 -18.11 7.32 16.10
N MET A 398 -17.65 7.28 14.84
CA MET A 398 -16.36 6.71 14.49
C MET A 398 -15.20 7.44 15.19
N GLY A 399 -15.20 8.77 15.19
CA GLY A 399 -14.18 9.57 15.88
C GLY A 399 -14.14 9.29 17.38
N LEU A 400 -15.30 9.17 18.03
CA LEU A 400 -15.40 8.81 19.44
C LEU A 400 -14.83 7.41 19.72
N LEU A 401 -15.20 6.42 18.91
CA LEU A 401 -14.76 5.03 19.05
C LEU A 401 -13.28 4.79 18.69
N PHE A 402 -12.61 5.75 18.04
CA PHE A 402 -11.16 5.66 17.83
C PHE A 402 -10.34 6.43 18.86
N ALA A 403 -10.85 7.56 19.37
CA ALA A 403 -10.05 8.49 20.14
C ALA A 403 -10.42 8.56 21.62
N ILE A 404 -11.68 8.39 22.01
CA ILE A 404 -12.07 8.63 23.41
C ILE A 404 -11.71 7.40 24.26
N PRO A 405 -10.94 7.57 25.36
CA PRO A 405 -10.54 6.46 26.22
C PRO A 405 -11.78 5.70 26.73
N GLN A 406 -11.62 4.42 27.04
CA GLN A 406 -12.71 3.51 27.41
C GLN A 406 -13.70 3.20 26.27
N LEU A 407 -14.02 4.15 25.39
CA LEU A 407 -14.81 3.88 24.19
C LEU A 407 -13.98 3.21 23.10
N ASN A 408 -12.71 3.56 23.02
CA ASN A 408 -11.80 3.07 22.00
C ASN A 408 -11.08 1.77 22.38
N ASP A 409 -11.16 1.29 23.62
CA ASP A 409 -10.56 0.04 24.10
C ASP A 409 -10.93 -1.17 23.20
N ILE A 410 -12.15 -1.20 22.63
CA ILE A 410 -12.52 -2.23 21.63
C ILE A 410 -11.67 -2.11 20.36
N SER A 411 -11.50 -0.89 19.86
CA SER A 411 -10.70 -0.63 18.65
C SER A 411 -9.23 -0.93 18.89
N GLU A 412 -8.71 -0.66 20.09
CA GLU A 412 -7.34 -0.94 20.49
C GLU A 412 -7.09 -2.44 20.67
N PHE A 413 -8.04 -3.15 21.28
CA PHE A 413 -8.02 -4.60 21.39
C PHE A 413 -7.95 -5.26 20.01
N LEU A 414 -8.76 -4.78 19.05
CA LEU A 414 -8.73 -5.26 17.68
C LEU A 414 -7.46 -4.86 16.92
N ALA A 415 -6.81 -3.76 17.30
CA ALA A 415 -5.60 -3.27 16.65
C ALA A 415 -4.39 -4.13 16.98
N VAL A 416 -4.35 -4.71 18.19
CA VAL A 416 -3.24 -5.50 18.78
C VAL A 416 -1.95 -4.69 19.00
N TYR A 417 -1.55 -3.88 18.02
CA TYR A 417 -0.34 -3.05 18.04
C TYR A 417 -0.68 -1.56 17.95
N GLY A 418 0.09 -0.72 18.63
CA GLY A 418 -0.15 0.73 18.64
C GLY A 418 -0.12 1.37 17.26
N PHE A 419 0.84 0.99 16.40
CA PHE A 419 0.91 1.52 15.04
C PHE A 419 -0.33 1.16 14.19
N VAL A 420 -1.00 0.03 14.46
CA VAL A 420 -2.24 -0.36 13.79
C VAL A 420 -3.38 0.58 14.20
N ALA A 421 -3.47 0.93 15.48
CA ALA A 421 -4.43 1.92 15.97
C ALA A 421 -4.18 3.31 15.34
N GLY A 422 -2.92 3.74 15.25
CA GLY A 422 -2.53 4.98 14.57
C GLY A 422 -2.90 5.00 13.07
N ARG A 423 -2.82 3.86 12.39
CA ARG A 423 -3.29 3.71 10.99
C ARG A 423 -4.82 3.76 10.88
N ALA A 424 -5.55 3.17 11.82
CA ALA A 424 -7.01 3.27 11.86
C ALA A 424 -7.48 4.73 12.05
N TRP A 425 -6.85 5.48 12.97
CA TRP A 425 -7.09 6.91 13.12
C TRP A 425 -6.79 7.69 11.83
N SER A 426 -5.66 7.40 11.18
CA SER A 426 -5.31 8.05 9.91
C SER A 426 -6.34 7.78 8.81
N THR A 427 -6.87 6.55 8.74
CA THR A 427 -7.94 6.15 7.82
C THR A 427 -9.22 6.96 8.04
N TYR A 428 -9.59 7.17 9.31
CA TYR A 428 -10.69 8.05 9.70
C TYR A 428 -10.44 9.50 9.26
N VAL A 429 -9.26 10.07 9.53
CA VAL A 429 -8.94 11.46 9.16
C VAL A 429 -8.97 11.67 7.64
N TYR A 430 -8.39 10.77 6.83
CA TYR A 430 -8.47 10.88 5.37
C TYR A 430 -9.92 10.87 4.88
N THR A 431 -10.75 9.97 5.41
CA THR A 431 -12.17 9.90 5.04
C THR A 431 -12.93 11.15 5.49
N PHE A 432 -12.64 11.66 6.69
CA PHE A 432 -13.20 12.91 7.21
C PHE A 432 -12.88 14.10 6.30
N LEU A 433 -11.63 14.23 5.86
CA LEU A 433 -11.24 15.27 4.91
C LEU A 433 -11.98 15.12 3.57
N ILE A 434 -12.08 13.91 3.03
CA ILE A 434 -12.81 13.63 1.78
C ILE A 434 -14.30 14.01 1.89
N ILE A 435 -14.97 13.66 2.99
CA ILE A 435 -16.37 14.03 3.22
C ILE A 435 -16.53 15.56 3.19
N ASN A 436 -15.64 16.27 3.88
CA ASN A 436 -15.70 17.73 3.94
C ASN A 436 -15.37 18.39 2.59
N LEU A 437 -14.49 17.80 1.77
CA LEU A 437 -14.28 18.26 0.39
C LEU A 437 -15.56 18.19 -0.44
N TRP A 438 -16.34 17.11 -0.29
CA TRP A 438 -17.65 16.99 -0.93
C TRP A 438 -18.67 17.98 -0.38
N TYR A 439 -18.63 18.29 0.91
CA TYR A 439 -19.47 19.35 1.49
C TYR A 439 -19.13 20.73 0.93
N VAL A 440 -17.85 21.06 0.76
CA VAL A 440 -17.42 22.30 0.07
C VAL A 440 -18.00 22.36 -1.34
N TYR A 441 -17.88 21.28 -2.12
CA TYR A 441 -18.49 21.21 -3.45
C TYR A 441 -20.02 21.43 -3.42
N LEU A 442 -20.73 20.80 -2.48
CA LEU A 442 -22.17 20.95 -2.34
C LEU A 442 -22.59 22.37 -1.94
N PHE A 443 -21.79 23.06 -1.13
CA PHE A 443 -22.04 24.46 -0.79
C PHE A 443 -21.75 25.39 -1.95
N MET A 444 -20.60 25.23 -2.61
CA MET A 444 -20.24 26.06 -3.77
C MET A 444 -21.25 25.90 -4.90
N SER A 445 -21.71 24.68 -5.19
CA SER A 445 -22.71 24.41 -6.24
C SER A 445 -24.13 24.90 -5.94
N LYS A 446 -24.40 25.41 -4.72
CA LYS A 446 -25.63 26.14 -4.40
C LYS A 446 -25.53 27.64 -4.70
N ILE A 447 -24.32 28.20 -4.65
CA ILE A 447 -24.08 29.64 -4.73
C ILE A 447 -23.55 30.05 -6.11
N LEU A 448 -22.71 29.19 -6.69
CA LEU A 448 -22.00 29.43 -7.94
C LEU A 448 -22.56 28.51 -9.04
N ASN A 449 -22.46 28.96 -10.29
CA ASN A 449 -22.72 28.09 -11.44
C ASN A 449 -21.65 26.99 -11.55
N GLU A 450 -21.99 25.88 -12.22
CA GLU A 450 -21.12 24.71 -12.30
C GLU A 450 -19.78 24.98 -12.99
N THR A 451 -19.75 25.90 -13.95
CA THR A 451 -18.52 26.28 -14.67
C THR A 451 -17.53 26.95 -13.73
N CYS A 452 -17.99 27.88 -12.88
CA CYS A 452 -17.17 28.53 -11.86
C CYS A 452 -16.65 27.51 -10.85
N VAL A 453 -17.51 26.62 -10.35
CA VAL A 453 -17.10 25.55 -9.42
C VAL A 453 -16.01 24.69 -10.05
N LYS A 454 -16.18 24.27 -11.30
CA LYS A 454 -15.18 23.52 -12.05
C LYS A 454 -13.84 24.27 -12.15
N ILE A 455 -13.86 25.55 -12.51
CA ILE A 455 -12.64 26.37 -12.66
C ILE A 455 -11.90 26.47 -11.32
N ILE A 456 -12.61 26.68 -10.21
CA ILE A 456 -12.02 26.74 -8.87
C ILE A 456 -11.32 25.42 -8.54
N PHE A 457 -11.96 24.27 -8.73
CA PHE A 457 -11.34 22.98 -8.46
C PHE A 457 -10.14 22.67 -9.37
N ILE A 458 -10.17 23.11 -10.63
CA ILE A 458 -9.01 23.02 -11.52
C ILE A 458 -7.86 23.89 -10.99
N ALA A 459 -8.12 25.13 -10.59
CA ALA A 459 -7.11 26.02 -10.03
C ALA A 459 -6.49 25.46 -8.74
N ILE A 460 -7.32 24.90 -7.83
CA ILE A 460 -6.85 24.20 -6.63
C ILE A 460 -5.97 23.01 -7.04
N THR A 461 -6.38 22.23 -8.03
CA THR A 461 -5.58 21.08 -8.52
C THR A 461 -4.22 21.54 -9.02
N CYS A 462 -4.15 22.62 -9.82
CA CYS A 462 -2.87 23.19 -10.28
C CYS A 462 -1.99 23.62 -9.11
N GLY A 463 -2.57 24.26 -8.08
CA GLY A 463 -1.87 24.59 -6.84
C GLY A 463 -1.34 23.36 -6.10
N MET A 464 -2.14 22.30 -6.01
CA MET A 464 -1.71 21.03 -5.39
C MET A 464 -0.59 20.36 -6.19
N VAL A 465 -0.65 20.35 -7.52
CA VAL A 465 0.44 19.85 -8.37
C VAL A 465 1.72 20.63 -8.08
N ARG A 466 1.66 21.97 -8.04
CA ARG A 466 2.85 22.77 -7.69
C ARG A 466 3.38 22.41 -6.30
N LEU A 467 2.49 22.17 -5.33
CA LEU A 467 2.84 21.77 -3.98
C LEU A 467 3.50 20.38 -3.91
N LEU A 468 3.11 19.42 -4.76
CA LEU A 468 3.77 18.10 -4.87
C LEU A 468 5.25 18.27 -5.20
N PHE A 469 5.55 19.01 -6.27
CA PHE A 469 6.92 19.25 -6.71
C PHE A 469 7.69 20.11 -5.70
N TYR A 470 7.10 21.20 -5.24
CA TYR A 470 7.76 22.10 -4.29
C TYR A 470 8.07 21.42 -2.95
N GLY A 471 7.14 20.61 -2.44
CA GLY A 471 7.34 19.86 -1.21
C GLY A 471 8.47 18.84 -1.33
N TYR A 472 8.57 18.15 -2.49
CA TYR A 472 9.69 17.24 -2.73
C TYR A 472 11.01 17.98 -2.97
N GLU A 473 11.02 19.07 -3.74
CA GLU A 473 12.21 19.89 -3.97
C GLU A 473 12.82 20.42 -2.66
N THR A 474 11.96 20.74 -1.68
CA THR A 474 12.39 21.33 -0.40
C THR A 474 13.00 20.31 0.56
N ASP A 475 12.40 19.13 0.69
CA ASP A 475 12.78 18.15 1.73
C ASP A 475 13.07 16.74 1.19
N GLY A 476 13.08 16.54 -0.13
CA GLY A 476 13.15 15.23 -0.78
C GLY A 476 14.48 14.47 -0.64
N LYS A 477 15.49 15.12 -0.06
CA LYS A 477 16.75 14.48 0.31
C LYS A 477 16.65 13.78 1.68
N GLU A 478 15.76 14.22 2.56
CA GLU A 478 15.52 13.57 3.86
C GLU A 478 14.53 12.41 3.74
N LEU A 479 14.82 11.29 4.41
CA LEU A 479 13.88 10.16 4.55
C LEU A 479 13.16 10.14 5.89
N PHE A 480 13.55 10.99 6.83
CA PHE A 480 12.98 11.02 8.16
C PHE A 480 12.74 12.46 8.59
N VAL A 481 11.76 12.62 9.48
CA VAL A 481 11.50 13.90 10.13
C VAL A 481 12.51 14.04 11.27
N THR A 482 13.54 14.86 11.06
CA THR A 482 14.65 15.12 12.00
C THR A 482 14.65 16.59 12.44
N ASP A 483 15.41 16.99 13.46
CA ASP A 483 15.41 18.41 13.88
C ASP A 483 16.04 19.37 12.82
N ASN A 484 16.75 18.83 11.82
CA ASN A 484 17.35 19.57 10.70
C ASN A 484 16.66 19.23 9.35
N MET A 485 15.35 19.46 9.25
CA MET A 485 14.48 18.91 8.17
C MET A 485 14.79 19.40 6.74
N LYS A 486 15.39 20.57 6.57
CA LYS A 486 15.49 21.21 5.25
C LYS A 486 16.70 20.74 4.47
N ALA A 487 16.56 19.61 3.79
CA ALA A 487 17.53 19.15 2.81
C ALA A 487 16.91 19.19 1.40
N LYS A 488 17.22 20.29 0.71
CA LYS A 488 16.81 20.47 -0.69
C LYS A 488 17.37 19.37 -1.57
N THR A 489 16.58 18.97 -2.54
CA THR A 489 16.99 18.05 -3.60
C THR A 489 16.95 18.72 -4.97
N ASN A 490 17.67 18.13 -5.93
CA ASN A 490 17.62 18.53 -7.32
C ASN A 490 16.75 17.53 -8.10
N LEU A 491 15.61 18.00 -8.62
CA LEU A 491 14.66 17.16 -9.35
C LEU A 491 15.25 16.55 -10.63
N GLU A 492 16.16 17.28 -11.31
CA GLU A 492 16.81 16.79 -12.53
C GLU A 492 17.76 15.64 -12.20
N GLU A 493 18.59 15.79 -11.17
CA GLU A 493 19.48 14.73 -10.69
C GLU A 493 18.70 13.49 -10.22
N ASP A 494 17.62 13.70 -9.46
CA ASP A 494 16.78 12.61 -8.97
C ASP A 494 16.11 11.84 -10.12
N PHE A 495 15.63 12.56 -11.14
CA PHE A 495 15.05 11.97 -12.34
C PHE A 495 16.10 11.19 -13.14
N ASP A 496 17.31 11.75 -13.31
CA ASP A 496 18.41 11.12 -14.04
C ASP A 496 18.84 9.81 -13.39
N VAL A 497 18.87 9.74 -12.04
CA VAL A 497 19.15 8.50 -11.32
C VAL A 497 18.12 7.42 -11.65
N LEU A 498 16.82 7.73 -11.62
CA LEU A 498 15.77 6.76 -11.99
C LEU A 498 15.77 6.44 -13.48
N TYR A 499 16.12 7.40 -14.33
CA TYR A 499 16.18 7.21 -15.76
C TYR A 499 17.26 6.19 -16.13
N ARG A 500 18.43 6.26 -15.48
CA ARG A 500 19.47 5.21 -15.58
C ARG A 500 18.97 3.90 -14.98
N ASN A 501 18.42 3.94 -13.76
CA ASN A 501 17.87 2.79 -13.05
C ASN A 501 16.38 2.55 -13.35
N HIS A 502 16.04 2.46 -14.64
CA HIS A 502 14.65 2.44 -15.14
C HIS A 502 13.82 1.24 -14.69
N LYS A 503 14.38 0.32 -13.90
CA LYS A 503 13.67 -0.77 -13.23
C LYS A 503 13.18 -0.42 -11.84
N PHE A 504 13.31 0.84 -11.43
CA PHE A 504 12.97 1.27 -10.08
C PHE A 504 13.72 0.44 -9.02
N GLU A 505 14.96 0.04 -9.32
CA GLU A 505 15.88 -0.76 -8.49
C GLU A 505 17.28 -0.48 -9.05
N PRO A 506 18.35 -0.42 -8.23
CA PRO A 506 19.66 -0.12 -8.78
C PRO A 506 20.09 -1.19 -9.78
N ASP A 507 20.53 -0.77 -10.96
CA ASP A 507 21.02 -1.67 -12.00
C ASP A 507 22.24 -2.48 -11.50
N THR A 508 23.04 -1.89 -10.60
CA THR A 508 24.13 -2.57 -9.87
C THR A 508 23.60 -3.77 -9.08
N SER A 509 22.47 -3.62 -8.39
CA SER A 509 21.84 -4.70 -7.61
C SER A 509 21.22 -5.77 -8.51
N ILE A 510 20.61 -5.37 -9.63
CA ILE A 510 20.07 -6.32 -10.61
C ILE A 510 21.19 -7.16 -11.22
N GLU A 511 22.30 -6.54 -11.59
CA GLU A 511 23.46 -7.22 -12.17
C GLU A 511 24.11 -8.16 -11.15
N LEU A 512 24.32 -7.68 -9.91
CA LEU A 512 24.77 -8.50 -8.79
C LEU A 512 23.86 -9.72 -8.59
N GLY A 513 22.54 -9.54 -8.63
CA GLY A 513 21.59 -10.63 -8.44
C GLY A 513 21.69 -11.69 -9.54
N LYS A 514 21.78 -11.28 -10.81
CA LYS A 514 22.00 -12.20 -11.94
C LYS A 514 23.29 -13.00 -11.79
N GLU A 515 24.34 -12.36 -11.29
CA GLU A 515 25.65 -12.97 -11.12
C GLU A 515 25.66 -14.00 -9.98
N LEU A 516 25.00 -13.70 -8.86
CA LEU A 516 24.80 -14.68 -7.79
C LEU A 516 24.00 -15.89 -8.26
N GLU A 517 22.94 -15.68 -9.05
CA GLU A 517 22.15 -16.75 -9.64
C GLU A 517 22.98 -17.60 -10.62
N ARG A 518 23.88 -16.98 -11.40
CA ARG A 518 24.82 -17.68 -12.28
C ARG A 518 25.78 -18.56 -11.48
N ILE A 519 26.44 -17.99 -10.46
CA ILE A 519 27.37 -18.70 -9.59
C ILE A 519 26.66 -19.88 -8.89
N GLY A 520 25.47 -19.67 -8.34
CA GLY A 520 24.69 -20.71 -7.67
C GLY A 520 24.37 -21.90 -8.60
N LYS A 521 23.99 -21.61 -9.85
CA LYS A 521 23.72 -22.63 -10.88
C LYS A 521 24.97 -23.38 -11.31
N GLU A 522 26.07 -22.68 -11.58
CA GLU A 522 27.32 -23.30 -12.02
C GLU A 522 27.94 -24.19 -10.95
N LYS A 523 27.95 -23.73 -9.69
CA LYS A 523 28.50 -24.49 -8.57
C LYS A 523 27.52 -25.53 -8.02
N LYS A 524 26.26 -25.54 -8.51
CA LYS A 524 25.16 -26.42 -8.05
C LYS A 524 24.98 -26.42 -6.53
N LYS A 525 25.11 -25.24 -5.91
CA LYS A 525 25.01 -25.06 -4.45
C LYS A 525 24.20 -23.81 -4.14
N LYS A 526 23.38 -23.89 -3.08
CA LYS A 526 22.70 -22.71 -2.53
C LYS A 526 23.76 -21.77 -1.96
N LEU A 527 23.69 -20.49 -2.34
CA LEU A 527 24.64 -19.49 -1.87
C LEU A 527 24.20 -18.95 -0.51
N PHE A 528 25.10 -19.01 0.46
CA PHE A 528 24.99 -18.33 1.74
C PHE A 528 25.83 -17.08 1.64
N VAL A 529 25.15 -15.97 1.39
CA VAL A 529 25.74 -14.70 1.01
C VAL A 529 25.80 -13.78 2.21
N VAL A 530 27.00 -13.32 2.55
CA VAL A 530 27.20 -12.16 3.43
C VAL A 530 27.42 -10.93 2.57
N SER A 531 26.78 -9.82 2.93
CA SER A 531 26.79 -8.57 2.19
C SER A 531 26.75 -7.36 3.14
N PRO A 532 27.08 -6.16 2.65
CA PRO A 532 26.80 -4.93 3.39
C PRO A 532 25.33 -4.85 3.76
N GLU A 533 25.04 -4.47 5.01
CA GLU A 533 23.67 -4.10 5.38
C GLU A 533 23.24 -2.85 4.61
N TRP A 534 24.16 -1.90 4.54
CA TRP A 534 24.05 -0.62 3.86
C TRP A 534 25.15 -0.52 2.81
N ALA A 535 24.77 -0.38 1.55
CA ALA A 535 25.69 -0.12 0.45
C ALA A 535 25.51 1.33 -0.03
N LEU A 536 26.60 1.99 -0.44
CA LEU A 536 26.50 3.30 -1.09
C LEU A 536 26.31 3.09 -2.60
N VAL A 537 25.17 3.52 -3.13
CA VAL A 537 24.80 3.44 -4.55
C VAL A 537 24.11 4.73 -4.96
N ASP A 538 24.49 5.34 -6.09
CA ASP A 538 23.93 6.63 -6.55
C ASP A 538 23.98 7.74 -5.47
N ASN A 539 25.08 7.77 -4.70
CA ASN A 539 25.31 8.67 -3.56
C ASN A 539 24.21 8.61 -2.48
N THR A 540 23.48 7.50 -2.40
CA THR A 540 22.50 7.24 -1.34
C THR A 540 22.72 5.86 -0.73
N ILE A 541 22.18 5.69 0.47
CA ILE A 541 22.16 4.40 1.16
C ILE A 541 21.19 3.45 0.45
N TYR A 542 21.67 2.28 0.09
CA TYR A 542 20.92 1.15 -0.43
C TYR A 542 20.95 -0.03 0.55
N THR A 543 19.78 -0.57 0.89
CA THR A 543 19.64 -1.64 1.89
C THR A 543 19.86 -3.03 1.28
N LEU A 544 21.09 -3.28 0.85
CA LEU A 544 21.46 -4.43 0.04
C LEU A 544 21.09 -5.75 0.72
N SER A 545 21.45 -5.95 1.99
CA SER A 545 21.24 -7.25 2.65
C SER A 545 19.78 -7.69 2.66
N VAL A 546 18.86 -6.78 2.98
CA VAL A 546 17.42 -7.09 3.09
C VAL A 546 16.72 -7.12 1.74
N GLN A 547 17.22 -6.38 0.74
CA GLN A 547 16.65 -6.38 -0.62
C GLN A 547 17.32 -7.40 -1.56
N LEU A 548 18.43 -8.04 -1.20
CA LEU A 548 19.21 -8.92 -2.08
C LEU A 548 18.35 -10.02 -2.75
N ARG A 549 17.45 -10.63 -1.97
CA ARG A 549 16.58 -11.70 -2.47
C ARG A 549 15.48 -11.22 -3.41
N SER A 550 15.25 -9.91 -3.54
CA SER A 550 14.34 -9.37 -4.56
C SER A 550 14.91 -9.52 -5.98
N VAL A 551 16.25 -9.53 -6.09
CA VAL A 551 16.99 -9.66 -7.35
C VAL A 551 17.71 -11.00 -7.50
N ALA A 552 17.96 -11.71 -6.40
CA ALA A 552 18.51 -13.08 -6.37
C ALA A 552 17.69 -14.01 -5.47
N PRO A 553 16.49 -14.45 -5.89
CA PRO A 553 15.59 -15.21 -5.03
C PRO A 553 16.13 -16.53 -4.47
N ASP A 554 17.06 -17.20 -5.16
CA ASP A 554 17.54 -18.53 -4.74
C ASP A 554 18.64 -18.48 -3.66
N VAL A 555 19.18 -17.30 -3.35
CA VAL A 555 20.23 -17.14 -2.32
C VAL A 555 19.66 -17.10 -0.91
N VAL A 556 20.52 -17.39 0.07
CA VAL A 556 20.31 -17.07 1.48
C VAL A 556 21.06 -15.78 1.78
N SER A 557 20.33 -14.71 2.14
CA SER A 557 20.93 -13.45 2.59
C SER A 557 21.20 -13.54 4.09
N VAL A 558 22.42 -13.91 4.45
CA VAL A 558 22.82 -14.11 5.85
C VAL A 558 22.77 -12.78 6.62
N SER A 559 23.20 -11.69 5.97
CA SER A 559 23.21 -10.36 6.57
C SER A 559 21.82 -9.78 6.84
N ALA A 560 20.76 -10.30 6.20
CA ALA A 560 19.39 -9.87 6.48
C ALA A 560 18.89 -10.29 7.88
N VAL A 561 19.58 -11.23 8.56
CA VAL A 561 19.23 -11.72 9.90
C VAL A 561 19.23 -10.60 10.95
N ASN A 562 20.06 -9.56 10.77
CA ASN A 562 20.12 -8.43 11.71
C ASN A 562 18.78 -7.67 11.81
N ARG A 563 18.10 -7.50 10.66
CA ARG A 563 16.77 -6.86 10.60
C ARG A 563 15.63 -7.86 10.77
N TYR A 564 15.77 -9.04 10.17
CA TYR A 564 14.75 -10.07 10.15
C TYR A 564 15.26 -11.31 10.87
N GLU A 565 15.12 -11.30 12.19
CA GLU A 565 15.62 -12.35 13.06
C GLU A 565 15.13 -13.75 12.63
N VAL A 566 15.97 -14.75 12.88
CA VAL A 566 15.66 -16.16 12.66
C VAL A 566 15.38 -16.84 13.99
N ASP A 567 14.57 -17.89 13.95
CA ASP A 567 14.28 -18.68 15.14
C ASP A 567 15.50 -19.44 15.66
N ARG A 568 15.46 -19.85 16.94
CA ARG A 568 16.56 -20.54 17.62
C ARG A 568 17.00 -21.86 16.97
N GLN A 569 16.15 -22.48 16.15
CA GLN A 569 16.44 -23.75 15.49
C GLN A 569 17.12 -23.54 14.13
N CYS A 570 17.13 -22.30 13.62
CA CYS A 570 17.79 -21.95 12.38
C CYS A 570 19.33 -21.97 12.54
N GLN A 571 20.04 -22.49 11.53
CA GLN A 571 21.50 -22.52 11.52
C GLN A 571 22.14 -21.13 11.60
N LEU A 572 21.42 -20.07 11.21
CA LEU A 572 21.90 -18.69 11.26
C LEU A 572 21.63 -18.00 12.61
N TYR A 573 21.06 -18.71 13.59
CA TYR A 573 20.80 -18.14 14.90
C TYR A 573 22.10 -17.66 15.57
N GLY A 574 22.08 -16.40 16.04
CA GLY A 574 23.22 -15.73 16.64
C GLY A 574 24.32 -15.32 15.66
N TYR A 575 24.05 -15.30 14.35
CA TYR A 575 24.92 -14.60 13.39
C TYR A 575 25.03 -13.13 13.78
N ASP A 576 26.23 -12.57 13.65
CA ASP A 576 26.54 -11.21 14.10
C ASP A 576 27.13 -10.42 12.91
N GLN A 577 26.36 -9.47 12.41
CA GLN A 577 26.70 -8.67 11.24
C GLN A 577 27.88 -7.71 11.52
N GLU A 578 28.09 -7.29 12.76
CA GLU A 578 29.15 -6.33 13.13
C GLU A 578 30.55 -6.88 12.84
N ILE A 579 30.74 -8.21 12.91
CA ILE A 579 32.00 -8.87 12.57
C ILE A 579 32.35 -8.67 11.08
N TYR A 580 31.35 -8.78 10.20
CA TYR A 580 31.53 -8.50 8.77
C TYR A 580 31.78 -7.00 8.54
N GLU A 581 30.99 -6.13 9.16
CA GLU A 581 31.12 -4.67 8.99
C GLU A 581 32.50 -4.17 9.45
N LYS A 582 32.99 -4.66 10.59
CA LYS A 582 34.35 -4.36 11.05
C LYS A 582 35.41 -4.84 10.06
N PHE A 583 35.23 -6.01 9.45
CA PHE A 583 36.18 -6.52 8.45
C PHE A 583 36.24 -5.64 7.20
N VAL A 584 35.09 -5.17 6.69
CA VAL A 584 35.08 -4.35 5.46
C VAL A 584 35.53 -2.92 5.68
N ASN A 585 35.27 -2.35 6.87
CA ASN A 585 35.71 -1.00 7.23
C ASN A 585 37.19 -0.96 7.64
N GLU A 586 37.67 -2.00 8.34
CA GLU A 586 39.05 -2.10 8.85
C GLU A 586 39.64 -3.49 8.54
N PRO A 587 40.04 -3.76 7.28
CA PRO A 587 40.61 -5.04 6.88
C PRO A 587 41.95 -5.29 7.58
N SER A 588 42.00 -6.31 8.43
CA SER A 588 43.20 -6.72 9.18
C SER A 588 43.24 -8.23 9.38
N ASP A 589 44.40 -8.78 9.76
CA ASP A 589 44.48 -10.21 10.11
C ASP A 589 43.57 -10.56 11.29
N GLU A 590 43.31 -9.63 12.22
CA GLU A 590 42.39 -9.85 13.34
C GLU A 590 40.93 -9.93 12.87
N SER A 591 40.46 -8.92 12.11
CA SER A 591 39.08 -8.89 11.61
C SER A 591 38.81 -10.04 10.64
N SER A 592 39.79 -10.39 9.79
CA SER A 592 39.74 -11.56 8.90
C SER A 592 39.64 -12.89 9.66
N ARG A 593 40.40 -13.07 10.76
CA ARG A 593 40.28 -14.29 11.61
C ARG A 593 38.91 -14.40 12.25
N LYS A 594 38.32 -13.29 12.72
CA LYS A 594 36.96 -13.29 13.28
C LYS A 594 35.92 -13.64 12.23
N LEU A 595 36.00 -13.03 11.04
CA LEU A 595 35.13 -13.36 9.91
C LEU A 595 35.26 -14.84 9.49
N SER A 596 36.48 -15.37 9.41
CA SER A 596 36.73 -16.78 9.07
C SER A 596 36.02 -17.77 10.01
N LYS A 597 35.94 -17.45 11.31
CA LYS A 597 35.19 -18.26 12.29
C LYS A 597 33.70 -18.27 11.99
N GLN A 598 33.11 -17.10 11.71
CA GLN A 598 31.70 -17.01 11.31
C GLN A 598 31.44 -17.73 9.99
N VAL A 599 32.31 -17.55 8.99
CA VAL A 599 32.21 -18.20 7.69
C VAL A 599 32.11 -19.72 7.83
N LYS A 600 32.94 -20.31 8.69
CA LYS A 600 32.90 -21.75 8.99
C LYS A 600 31.63 -22.13 9.76
N LYS A 601 31.28 -21.37 10.81
CA LYS A 601 30.12 -21.66 11.68
C LYS A 601 28.79 -21.65 10.92
N TYR A 602 28.61 -20.67 10.03
CA TYR A 602 27.34 -20.42 9.33
C TYR A 602 27.34 -20.91 7.87
N ASN A 603 28.37 -21.67 7.48
CA ASN A 603 28.52 -22.22 6.13
C ASN A 603 28.44 -21.15 5.02
N ILE A 604 28.99 -19.97 5.28
CA ILE A 604 29.04 -18.87 4.31
C ILE A 604 29.98 -19.29 3.18
N ASN A 605 29.50 -19.18 1.95
CA ASN A 605 30.24 -19.58 0.75
C ASN A 605 30.34 -18.46 -0.29
N CYS A 606 29.70 -17.32 -0.05
CA CYS A 606 29.77 -16.14 -0.89
C CYS A 606 29.85 -14.88 0.00
N ILE A 607 30.76 -13.96 -0.35
CA ILE A 607 30.95 -12.69 0.35
C ILE A 607 30.93 -11.58 -0.70
N ILE A 608 30.16 -10.54 -0.44
CA ILE A 608 30.12 -9.32 -1.25
C ILE A 608 30.82 -8.23 -0.46
N VAL A 609 31.67 -7.42 -1.09
CA VAL A 609 32.31 -6.25 -0.46
C VAL A 609 32.29 -5.06 -1.42
N GLN A 610 32.30 -3.83 -0.88
CA GLN A 610 32.54 -2.59 -1.66
C GLN A 610 34.00 -2.12 -1.55
N ASN A 611 34.74 -2.57 -0.53
CA ASN A 611 36.13 -2.22 -0.30
C ASN A 611 37.06 -3.23 -0.98
N LYS A 612 37.90 -2.76 -1.91
CA LYS A 612 38.87 -3.60 -2.63
C LYS A 612 40.02 -4.09 -1.73
N ASP A 613 40.34 -3.36 -0.66
CA ASP A 613 41.44 -3.69 0.25
C ASP A 613 41.21 -5.02 1.01
N CYS A 614 39.99 -5.56 0.98
CA CYS A 614 39.65 -6.87 1.52
C CYS A 614 40.26 -8.05 0.73
N GLU A 615 40.66 -7.85 -0.53
CA GLU A 615 41.13 -8.88 -1.48
C GLU A 615 42.16 -9.84 -0.87
N ASN A 616 43.29 -9.29 -0.38
CA ASN A 616 44.38 -10.08 0.19
C ASN A 616 43.94 -10.95 1.39
N TYR A 617 42.97 -10.48 2.17
CA TYR A 617 42.47 -11.19 3.35
C TYR A 617 41.43 -12.26 2.99
N LEU A 618 40.60 -12.01 1.98
CA LEU A 618 39.61 -12.96 1.46
C LEU A 618 40.31 -14.17 0.79
N ASP A 619 41.36 -13.92 0.02
CA ASP A 619 42.21 -14.96 -0.56
C ASP A 619 42.85 -15.85 0.52
N LYS A 620 43.41 -15.24 1.58
CA LYS A 620 44.00 -15.98 2.72
C LYS A 620 43.00 -16.91 3.41
N ILE A 621 41.72 -16.55 3.48
CA ILE A 621 40.68 -17.39 4.09
C ILE A 621 39.96 -18.31 3.07
N GLY A 622 40.45 -18.39 1.84
CA GLY A 622 40.07 -19.40 0.84
C GLY A 622 38.98 -18.97 -0.15
N PHE A 623 38.67 -17.68 -0.25
CA PHE A 623 37.77 -17.15 -1.26
C PHE A 623 38.55 -16.74 -2.51
N LYS A 624 37.86 -16.69 -3.65
CA LYS A 624 38.38 -16.14 -4.90
C LYS A 624 37.35 -15.18 -5.47
N GLN A 625 37.81 -14.09 -6.09
CA GLN A 625 36.93 -13.17 -6.78
C GLN A 625 36.34 -13.85 -8.02
N GLU A 626 35.02 -13.91 -8.10
CA GLU A 626 34.29 -14.45 -9.26
C GLU A 626 33.79 -13.33 -10.18
N ALA A 627 33.45 -12.16 -9.63
CA ALA A 627 32.93 -11.05 -10.42
C ALA A 627 33.18 -9.66 -9.81
N VAL A 628 33.17 -8.65 -10.68
CA VAL A 628 33.19 -7.22 -10.35
C VAL A 628 31.99 -6.57 -11.02
N ILE A 629 31.13 -5.93 -10.25
CA ILE A 629 29.88 -5.33 -10.74
C ILE A 629 30.07 -3.84 -11.01
N GLN A 630 29.64 -3.39 -12.19
CA GLN A 630 29.67 -1.99 -12.65
C GLN A 630 30.93 -1.20 -12.28
N GLY A 631 32.10 -1.71 -12.68
CA GLY A 631 33.36 -0.98 -12.52
C GLY A 631 33.88 -0.90 -11.07
N GLY A 632 33.39 -1.75 -10.17
CA GLY A 632 33.93 -1.86 -8.80
C GLY A 632 33.00 -1.43 -7.68
N VAL A 633 31.70 -1.28 -7.96
CA VAL A 633 30.70 -0.99 -6.91
C VAL A 633 30.55 -2.17 -5.94
N TYR A 634 30.57 -3.39 -6.48
CA TYR A 634 30.58 -4.64 -5.71
C TYR A 634 31.64 -5.60 -6.24
N TYR A 635 32.32 -6.27 -5.32
CA TYR A 635 33.22 -7.39 -5.58
C TYR A 635 32.61 -8.66 -5.00
N VAL A 636 32.40 -9.68 -5.84
CA VAL A 636 31.76 -10.94 -5.46
C VAL A 636 32.84 -12.01 -5.29
N TRP A 637 32.91 -12.56 -4.09
CA TRP A 637 33.90 -13.55 -3.69
C TRP A 637 33.23 -14.87 -3.36
N TYR A 638 33.67 -15.96 -3.97
CA TYR A 638 33.15 -17.30 -3.72
C TYR A 638 34.22 -18.19 -3.08
N LYS A 639 33.80 -19.03 -2.14
CA LYS A 639 34.69 -19.95 -1.44
C LYS A 639 35.18 -21.04 -2.40
N SER A 640 36.48 -21.04 -2.68
CA SER A 640 37.09 -22.08 -3.50
C SER A 640 36.99 -23.43 -2.78
N ALA A 641 36.64 -24.49 -3.52
CA ALA A 641 36.73 -25.84 -2.99
C ALA A 641 38.22 -26.17 -2.81
N ARG A 642 38.68 -26.27 -1.56
CA ARG A 642 39.90 -26.98 -1.22
C ARG A 642 39.51 -28.29 -0.57
#